data_AF-A0A971YIY7-F1
#
_entry.id   AF-A0A971YIY7-F1
#
_cell.length_a   1.000
_cell.length_b   1.000
_cell.length_c   1.000
_cell.angle_alpha   90.00
_cell.angle_beta   90.00
_cell.angle_gamma   90.00
#
_symmetry.space_group_name_H-M   'P 1'
#
loop_
_entity.id
_entity.type
_entity.pdbx_description
1 polymer ?
#
loop_
_entity_poly.entity_id
_entity_poly.type
_entity_poly.pdbx_seq_one_letter_code
_entity_poly.pdbx_strand_id
1 'polypeptide(L)'
;MMKNGYGRLLSPLIILCMVLILGACSSENPDTKTEDNNVSNPDKVINEGGIPDEMPAVKSSLKVEFSKGSGLYEDEFDLKLSCNNNAIIYYTTDGSNPITSATRKRYESPVRITDRKNDKNYVSAVDQFLYDAANVRVNKTKDGFTYNLPNTPSDEAVDKCTVIRAAAYDDQGYYSEVVTNTYFIGDMKEHIKGIEESCKAAGTSLAIISMTMNFEDLFDEETGIYVKGKIFEEDLKNYLASGNKLNNETSRQLDANYKQRGREWEREAHIDYFESDGTKTSCLLQQDCGVRIQGNYSRSDLQKSFRLYARNDYGESNFVYPFFGEDLKDDYGNTIMRFKSLILRNGGNCAFTAKFNDTFWQHLVKDLACETQASRPCILYINGEYWGLYVMQEDYQKEYFEYKHWVDKDYVVLYKGDAEKYRIGYKLDLGELPEGVYDESYYFRDLLNFFNTHKDLTDPKDYEEFSKLVDVESARDYFAIQMWINNKWDWPGKNWSMWRTTKISEGNPYADGRWRFILYDMEFGGVSGKGDAFVNTIKEDNYKPYGMLDRNTDNPAVLVFVYLMTNEGFREDFKKALLSLSENHFRYPRASEVLNWFRDVYSPLYDQFFERYPGTGSRENSINGGYASYKCIMDFLLLRAGNIQPMLDYVDDYFNNHYH
;
A
#
# COMPACT_ATOMS: atom_id res chain seq x y z
N MET A 1 39.81 3.67 51.27
CA MET A 1 38.93 2.62 51.83
C MET A 1 37.49 3.10 51.74
N MET A 2 36.66 2.32 51.05
CA MET A 2 35.17 2.17 51.11
C MET A 2 34.30 3.44 51.11
N LYS A 3 33.35 3.69 50.19
CA LYS A 3 32.27 2.92 49.50
C LYS A 3 30.88 3.33 49.99
N ASN A 4 29.95 3.31 49.03
CA ASN A 4 28.47 3.29 49.09
C ASN A 4 27.78 4.67 49.01
N GLY A 5 26.80 4.92 48.14
CA GLY A 5 26.16 4.09 47.12
C GLY A 5 24.83 4.73 46.72
N TYR A 6 24.62 5.00 45.43
CA TYR A 6 23.32 5.30 44.85
C TYR A 6 23.16 4.51 43.56
N GLY A 7 22.15 3.64 43.55
CA GLY A 7 21.83 2.73 42.46
C GLY A 7 21.22 3.45 41.27
N ARG A 8 21.73 3.13 40.07
CA ARG A 8 21.07 3.41 38.80
C ARG A 8 20.16 2.23 38.45
N LEU A 9 18.88 2.50 38.27
CA LEU A 9 17.95 1.61 37.56
C LEU A 9 18.26 1.70 36.06
N LEU A 10 18.59 0.54 35.49
CA LEU A 10 18.82 0.33 34.05
C LEU A 10 17.48 0.40 33.31
N SER A 11 17.37 1.30 32.34
CA SER A 11 16.37 1.24 31.27
C SER A 11 17.01 0.57 30.05
N PRO A 12 16.34 -0.39 29.37
CA PRO A 12 16.95 -1.11 28.25
C PRO A 12 17.04 -0.22 27.01
N LEU A 13 18.27 0.01 26.55
CA LEU A 13 18.62 0.57 25.25
C LEU A 13 18.02 -0.29 24.14
N ILE A 14 17.06 0.26 23.39
CA ILE A 14 16.74 -0.21 22.04
C ILE A 14 17.78 0.42 21.11
N ILE A 15 18.69 -0.41 20.61
CA ILE A 15 19.68 -0.02 19.60
C ILE A 15 18.93 0.08 18.25
N LEU A 16 18.65 1.30 17.83
CA LEU A 16 18.21 1.64 16.48
C LEU A 16 19.46 2.07 15.69
N CYS A 17 19.86 1.29 14.69
CA CYS A 17 20.93 1.68 13.79
C CYS A 17 20.39 2.70 12.78
N MET A 18 20.86 3.94 12.87
CA MET A 18 20.76 4.94 11.81
C MET A 18 22.15 5.48 11.44
N VAL A 19 22.46 5.32 10.15
CA VAL A 19 23.29 6.15 9.25
C VAL A 19 24.80 6.20 9.44
N LEU A 20 25.54 5.86 8.36
CA LEU A 20 26.58 6.68 7.71
C LEU A 20 27.24 5.89 6.56
N ILE A 21 26.92 6.20 5.31
CA ILE A 21 27.79 5.88 4.18
C ILE A 21 28.36 7.22 3.68
N LEU A 22 29.60 7.49 4.08
CA LEU A 22 30.46 8.50 3.46
C LEU A 22 31.35 7.78 2.44
N GLY A 23 31.49 8.39 1.26
CA GLY A 23 32.19 7.82 0.12
C GLY A 23 33.68 7.57 0.33
N ALA A 24 34.22 6.67 -0.49
CA ALA A 24 35.64 6.57 -0.76
C ALA A 24 35.87 6.17 -2.22
N CYS A 25 36.54 7.10 -2.91
CA CYS A 25 37.29 7.10 -4.15
C CYS A 25 37.48 5.82 -4.98
N SER A 26 37.23 6.03 -6.28
CA SER A 26 37.91 5.50 -7.47
C SER A 26 39.25 4.76 -7.32
N SER A 27 39.34 3.64 -8.03
CA SER A 27 40.49 3.33 -8.88
C SER A 27 40.05 2.48 -10.08
N GLU A 28 40.35 2.98 -11.29
CA GLU A 28 40.25 2.29 -12.57
C GLU A 28 41.14 1.02 -12.61
N ASN A 29 40.68 -0.07 -13.24
CA ASN A 29 41.13 -0.58 -14.55
C ASN A 29 40.50 -1.97 -14.86
N PRO A 30 40.61 -2.55 -16.08
CA PRO A 30 39.44 -2.92 -16.86
C PRO A 30 39.34 -4.45 -17.10
N ASP A 31 38.31 -4.82 -17.87
CA ASP A 31 38.10 -6.12 -18.50
C ASP A 31 37.75 -7.29 -17.57
N THR A 32 36.46 -7.60 -17.50
CA THR A 32 35.98 -8.98 -17.66
C THR A 32 34.53 -8.94 -18.15
N LYS A 33 34.36 -9.23 -19.44
CA LYS A 33 33.08 -9.57 -20.04
C LYS A 33 32.47 -10.74 -19.26
N THR A 34 31.36 -10.50 -18.60
CA THR A 34 30.43 -11.55 -18.17
C THR A 34 29.11 -11.29 -18.86
N GLU A 35 28.64 -12.31 -19.58
CA GLU A 35 27.45 -12.28 -20.40
C GLU A 35 26.22 -12.03 -19.52
N ASP A 36 25.53 -10.93 -19.80
CA ASP A 36 24.22 -10.63 -19.23
C ASP A 36 23.23 -11.72 -19.64
N ASN A 37 22.83 -12.55 -18.67
CA ASN A 37 21.64 -13.38 -18.80
C ASN A 37 20.41 -12.45 -18.76
N ASN A 38 20.01 -12.02 -19.94
CA ASN A 38 18.70 -11.43 -20.25
C ASN A 38 17.58 -12.31 -19.67
N VAL A 39 17.03 -11.94 -18.52
CA VAL A 39 15.68 -12.37 -18.12
C VAL A 39 14.71 -11.44 -18.83
N SER A 40 14.34 -11.84 -20.04
CA SER A 40 13.27 -11.23 -20.81
C SER A 40 11.94 -11.40 -20.06
N ASN A 41 11.26 -10.27 -19.91
CA ASN A 41 9.83 -10.11 -19.66
C ASN A 41 8.96 -11.27 -20.21
N PRO A 42 8.23 -12.05 -19.39
CA PRO A 42 7.28 -13.03 -19.89
C PRO A 42 5.86 -12.43 -19.91
N ASP A 43 5.70 -11.28 -20.56
CA ASP A 43 4.39 -10.82 -21.06
C ASP A 43 4.45 -10.86 -22.59
N LYS A 44 4.52 -12.08 -23.12
CA LYS A 44 4.22 -12.36 -24.53
C LYS A 44 3.31 -13.57 -24.61
N VAL A 45 2.05 -13.27 -24.85
CA VAL A 45 1.06 -14.17 -25.42
C VAL A 45 1.59 -14.65 -26.77
N ILE A 46 1.98 -15.92 -26.83
CA ILE A 46 2.00 -16.69 -28.08
C ILE A 46 0.77 -17.56 -28.03
N ASN A 47 -0.23 -17.14 -28.79
CA ASN A 47 -1.48 -17.85 -28.97
C ASN A 47 -1.25 -18.95 -30.02
N GLU A 48 -0.72 -20.10 -29.63
CA GLU A 48 -0.68 -21.31 -30.47
C GLU A 48 -0.40 -22.54 -29.59
N GLY A 49 -1.49 -23.17 -29.12
CA GLY A 49 -1.47 -24.36 -28.28
C GLY A 49 -2.85 -24.58 -27.70
N GLY A 50 -3.70 -25.29 -28.46
CA GLY A 50 -5.14 -25.42 -28.22
C GLY A 50 -5.50 -25.70 -26.76
N ILE A 51 -6.21 -24.74 -26.18
CA ILE A 51 -7.15 -24.99 -25.08
C ILE A 51 -8.16 -26.00 -25.65
N PRO A 52 -8.39 -27.16 -25.01
CA PRO A 52 -9.48 -28.02 -25.43
C PRO A 52 -10.77 -27.20 -25.38
N ASP A 53 -11.52 -27.22 -26.50
CA ASP A 53 -12.85 -26.66 -26.63
C ASP A 53 -13.69 -26.89 -25.36
N GLU A 54 -14.40 -25.83 -24.98
CA GLU A 54 -15.37 -25.75 -23.89
C GLU A 54 -16.11 -27.08 -23.61
N MET A 55 -16.02 -27.55 -22.37
CA MET A 55 -17.22 -28.15 -21.77
C MET A 55 -17.99 -26.98 -21.14
N PRO A 56 -19.25 -26.72 -21.50
CA PRO A 56 -20.05 -25.79 -20.74
C PRO A 56 -20.17 -26.39 -19.35
N ALA A 57 -19.50 -25.80 -18.36
CA ALA A 57 -19.76 -26.13 -16.98
C ALA A 57 -21.23 -25.78 -16.76
N VAL A 58 -22.09 -26.81 -16.73
CA VAL A 58 -23.47 -26.65 -16.32
C VAL A 58 -23.39 -26.14 -14.89
N LYS A 59 -23.48 -24.80 -14.70
CA LYS A 59 -23.61 -24.22 -13.37
C LYS A 59 -24.88 -24.84 -12.79
N SER A 60 -24.70 -25.54 -11.68
CA SER A 60 -25.84 -26.21 -11.05
C SER A 60 -26.90 -25.16 -10.69
N SER A 61 -28.17 -25.51 -10.88
CA SER A 61 -29.29 -24.66 -10.47
C SER A 61 -29.48 -24.62 -8.94
N LEU A 62 -28.68 -25.41 -8.21
CA LEU A 62 -28.65 -25.44 -6.76
C LEU A 62 -28.29 -24.07 -6.17
N LYS A 63 -29.01 -23.70 -5.13
CA LYS A 63 -28.73 -22.52 -4.31
C LYS A 63 -28.75 -22.94 -2.85
N VAL A 64 -27.66 -22.68 -2.13
CA VAL A 64 -27.60 -22.86 -0.68
C VAL A 64 -28.14 -21.60 -0.03
N GLU A 65 -29.04 -21.78 0.92
CA GLU A 65 -29.60 -20.69 1.73
C GLU A 65 -29.28 -20.90 3.20
N PHE A 66 -28.82 -19.83 3.83
CA PHE A 66 -28.50 -19.77 5.25
C PHE A 66 -29.66 -19.11 5.98
N SER A 67 -30.08 -19.65 7.13
CA SER A 67 -31.20 -19.07 7.90
C SER A 67 -30.93 -17.69 8.48
N LYS A 68 -29.66 -17.25 8.45
CA LYS A 68 -29.15 -15.99 8.97
C LYS A 68 -28.05 -15.49 8.03
N GLY A 69 -28.03 -14.19 7.73
CA GLY A 69 -26.99 -13.55 6.91
C GLY A 69 -25.75 -13.18 7.72
N SER A 70 -24.68 -12.75 7.04
CA SER A 70 -23.50 -12.18 7.71
C SER A 70 -23.87 -11.01 8.62
N GLY A 71 -23.29 -10.94 9.81
CA GLY A 71 -23.59 -9.84 10.74
C GLY A 71 -23.18 -10.07 12.19
N LEU A 72 -23.55 -9.11 13.03
CA LEU A 72 -23.46 -9.17 14.48
C LEU A 72 -24.78 -9.70 15.07
N TYR A 73 -24.67 -10.63 16.01
CA TYR A 73 -25.80 -11.23 16.72
C TYR A 73 -25.56 -11.17 18.22
N GLU A 74 -26.55 -10.72 18.98
CA GLU A 74 -26.44 -10.62 20.45
C GLU A 74 -26.25 -12.00 21.10
N ASP A 75 -27.05 -12.98 20.67
CA ASP A 75 -27.08 -14.32 21.23
C ASP A 75 -26.52 -15.36 20.25
N GLU A 76 -25.88 -16.39 20.81
CA GLU A 76 -25.56 -17.62 20.10
C GLU A 76 -26.81 -18.27 19.49
N PHE A 77 -26.67 -18.89 18.31
CA PHE A 77 -27.82 -19.47 17.61
C PHE A 77 -27.46 -20.72 16.80
N ASP A 78 -28.49 -21.45 16.39
CA ASP A 78 -28.36 -22.60 15.51
C ASP A 78 -28.60 -22.17 14.06
N LEU A 79 -27.52 -22.11 13.28
CA LEU A 79 -27.54 -21.79 11.86
C LEU A 79 -28.06 -22.98 11.07
N LYS A 80 -29.19 -22.80 10.37
CA LYS A 80 -29.75 -23.81 9.47
C LYS A 80 -29.29 -23.53 8.04
N LEU A 81 -28.79 -24.56 7.38
CA LEU A 81 -28.49 -24.57 5.96
C LEU A 81 -29.60 -25.32 5.22
N SER A 82 -29.99 -24.82 4.05
CA SER A 82 -30.99 -25.43 3.19
C SER A 82 -30.61 -25.27 1.73
N CYS A 83 -31.23 -26.06 0.85
CA CYS A 83 -31.04 -25.96 -0.59
C CYS A 83 -32.39 -25.99 -1.29
N ASN A 84 -32.51 -25.26 -2.40
CA ASN A 84 -33.73 -25.18 -3.21
C ASN A 84 -34.17 -26.53 -3.82
N ASN A 85 -33.25 -27.48 -3.97
CA ASN A 85 -33.51 -28.84 -4.42
C ASN A 85 -32.94 -29.89 -3.45
N ASN A 86 -33.29 -31.15 -3.66
CA ASN A 86 -32.73 -32.26 -2.89
C ASN A 86 -31.25 -32.45 -3.24
N ALA A 87 -30.36 -31.99 -2.37
CA ALA A 87 -28.91 -32.07 -2.53
C ALA A 87 -28.24 -32.26 -1.17
N ILE A 88 -27.01 -32.78 -1.18
CA ILE A 88 -26.16 -32.88 0.01
C ILE A 88 -25.45 -31.53 0.19
N ILE A 89 -25.59 -30.90 1.35
CA ILE A 89 -24.82 -29.68 1.66
C ILE A 89 -23.52 -30.08 2.37
N TYR A 90 -22.40 -29.54 1.89
CA TYR A 90 -21.11 -29.57 2.57
C TYR A 90 -20.76 -28.17 3.06
N TYR A 91 -20.11 -28.10 4.21
CA TYR A 91 -19.67 -26.82 4.78
C TYR A 91 -18.31 -26.92 5.47
N THR A 92 -17.64 -25.79 5.61
CA THR A 92 -16.36 -25.63 6.31
C THR A 92 -16.45 -24.45 7.30
N THR A 93 -15.60 -24.49 8.33
CA THR A 93 -15.54 -23.48 9.40
C THR A 93 -14.16 -22.82 9.52
N ASP A 94 -13.21 -23.23 8.68
CA ASP A 94 -11.79 -22.85 8.71
C ASP A 94 -11.39 -21.97 7.51
N GLY A 95 -12.37 -21.58 6.69
CA GLY A 95 -12.20 -20.77 5.48
C GLY A 95 -11.88 -21.56 4.20
N SER A 96 -11.61 -22.87 4.31
CA SER A 96 -11.31 -23.73 3.16
C SER A 96 -12.51 -23.94 2.25
N ASN A 97 -12.29 -24.17 0.96
CA ASN A 97 -13.35 -24.36 -0.02
C ASN A 97 -14.14 -25.67 0.26
N PRO A 98 -15.47 -25.63 0.51
CA PRO A 98 -16.27 -26.82 0.84
C PRO A 98 -16.43 -27.80 -0.33
N ILE A 99 -16.09 -27.41 -1.55
CA ILE A 99 -16.13 -28.29 -2.74
C ILE A 99 -14.93 -29.24 -2.75
N THR A 100 -13.74 -28.75 -2.38
CA THR A 100 -12.46 -29.47 -2.55
C THR A 100 -11.81 -29.89 -1.24
N SER A 101 -12.11 -29.20 -0.14
CA SER A 101 -11.43 -29.41 1.14
C SER A 101 -11.74 -30.76 1.78
N ALA A 102 -10.70 -31.39 2.34
CA ALA A 102 -10.83 -32.59 3.16
C ALA A 102 -11.43 -32.29 4.55
N THR A 103 -11.42 -31.03 5.00
CA THR A 103 -11.98 -30.62 6.30
C THR A 103 -13.49 -30.36 6.23
N ARG A 104 -14.08 -30.41 5.03
CA ARG A 104 -15.51 -30.21 4.82
C ARG A 104 -16.33 -31.22 5.61
N LYS A 105 -17.44 -30.74 6.16
CA LYS A 105 -18.40 -31.52 6.93
C LYS A 105 -19.67 -31.66 6.10
N ARG A 106 -20.27 -32.84 6.09
CA ARG A 106 -21.63 -33.01 5.58
C ARG A 106 -22.59 -32.36 6.57
N TYR A 107 -23.50 -31.54 6.07
CA TYR A 107 -24.54 -30.92 6.88
C TYR A 107 -25.62 -31.95 7.22
N GLU A 108 -25.72 -32.32 8.51
CA GLU A 108 -26.69 -33.29 9.03
C GLU A 108 -27.65 -32.67 10.07
N SER A 109 -27.20 -31.60 10.72
CA SER A 109 -27.94 -30.85 11.73
C SER A 109 -27.51 -29.38 11.72
N PRO A 110 -28.32 -28.46 12.28
CA PRO A 110 -27.95 -27.05 12.41
C PRO A 110 -26.56 -26.86 13.03
N VAL A 111 -25.81 -25.88 12.53
CA VAL A 111 -24.47 -25.54 13.01
C VAL A 111 -24.60 -24.53 14.14
N ARG A 112 -24.13 -24.88 15.34
CA ARG A 112 -24.12 -23.95 16.47
C ARG A 112 -23.09 -22.85 16.22
N ILE A 113 -23.53 -21.60 16.21
CA ILE A 113 -22.68 -20.41 16.12
C ILE A 113 -22.55 -19.82 17.52
N THR A 114 -21.32 -19.77 18.03
CA THR A 114 -20.99 -19.31 19.38
C THR A 114 -19.97 -18.18 19.35
N ASP A 115 -19.80 -17.50 20.49
CA ASP A 115 -18.61 -16.69 20.72
C ASP A 115 -17.37 -17.63 20.66
N ARG A 116 -16.32 -17.16 19.99
CA ARG A 116 -15.06 -17.88 19.78
C ARG A 116 -13.90 -17.29 20.58
N LYS A 117 -14.20 -16.45 21.57
CA LYS A 117 -13.20 -15.86 22.47
C LYS A 117 -12.36 -16.96 23.11
N ASN A 118 -11.03 -16.78 23.03
CA ASN A 118 -10.02 -17.71 23.53
C ASN A 118 -9.96 -19.08 22.81
N ASP A 119 -10.69 -19.29 21.70
CA ASP A 119 -10.43 -20.43 20.83
C ASP A 119 -8.97 -20.42 20.38
N LYS A 120 -8.44 -21.61 20.09
CA LYS A 120 -7.09 -21.77 19.56
C LYS A 120 -6.90 -20.97 18.28
N ASN A 121 -5.79 -20.26 18.21
CA ASN A 121 -5.35 -19.63 16.98
C ASN A 121 -5.12 -20.68 15.88
N TYR A 122 -5.49 -20.34 14.64
CA TYR A 122 -5.30 -21.13 13.45
C TYR A 122 -4.39 -20.42 12.45
N VAL A 123 -4.86 -19.37 11.75
CA VAL A 123 -4.00 -18.56 10.86
C VAL A 123 -3.00 -17.73 11.66
N SER A 124 -3.36 -17.33 12.86
CA SER A 124 -2.50 -16.58 13.77
C SER A 124 -1.53 -17.46 14.56
N ALA A 125 -1.65 -18.79 14.47
CA ALA A 125 -0.73 -19.73 15.10
C ALA A 125 0.52 -19.99 14.24
N VAL A 126 0.51 -19.58 12.97
CA VAL A 126 1.65 -19.72 12.05
C VAL A 126 2.87 -19.02 12.63
N ASP A 127 4.01 -19.70 12.61
CA ASP A 127 5.27 -19.13 13.07
C ASP A 127 5.61 -17.89 12.22
N GLN A 128 5.72 -16.75 12.90
CA GLN A 128 6.03 -15.46 12.30
C GLN A 128 7.36 -15.48 11.55
N PHE A 129 8.30 -16.33 11.96
CA PHE A 129 9.54 -16.53 11.25
C PHE A 129 9.34 -17.04 9.82
N LEU A 130 8.23 -17.68 9.47
CA LEU A 130 8.00 -18.17 8.11
C LEU A 130 7.65 -17.05 7.12
N TYR A 131 7.17 -15.91 7.61
CA TYR A 131 6.70 -14.82 6.76
C TYR A 131 7.32 -13.45 7.07
N ASP A 132 7.93 -13.25 8.22
CA ASP A 132 8.63 -12.02 8.56
C ASP A 132 10.12 -12.11 8.16
N ALA A 133 10.57 -11.08 7.44
CA ALA A 133 11.96 -10.86 7.08
C ALA A 133 12.49 -9.52 7.63
N ALA A 134 11.63 -8.71 8.26
CA ALA A 134 11.99 -7.45 8.90
C ALA A 134 12.61 -7.66 10.29
N ASN A 135 12.00 -8.52 11.10
CA ASN A 135 12.37 -8.67 12.50
C ASN A 135 13.23 -9.91 12.76
N VAL A 136 14.21 -10.14 11.89
CA VAL A 136 15.16 -11.24 12.02
C VAL A 136 16.56 -10.75 12.42
N ARG A 137 17.40 -11.66 12.90
CA ARG A 137 18.83 -11.45 13.12
C ARG A 137 19.62 -12.51 12.38
N VAL A 138 20.81 -12.15 11.91
CA VAL A 138 21.77 -13.15 11.44
C VAL A 138 22.06 -14.14 12.56
N ASN A 139 21.92 -15.43 12.23
CA ASN A 139 22.24 -16.51 13.13
C ASN A 139 23.77 -16.63 13.27
N LYS A 140 24.28 -16.59 14.51
CA LYS A 140 25.73 -16.63 14.79
C LYS A 140 26.31 -18.05 14.75
N THR A 141 25.47 -19.08 14.72
CA THR A 141 25.90 -20.49 14.81
C THR A 141 25.49 -21.33 13.60
N LYS A 142 24.70 -20.78 12.69
CA LYS A 142 24.30 -21.39 11.42
C LYS A 142 24.20 -20.31 10.35
N ASP A 143 24.40 -20.68 9.10
CA ASP A 143 24.14 -19.77 7.99
C ASP A 143 22.63 -19.58 7.83
N GLY A 144 22.15 -18.36 8.07
CA GLY A 144 20.74 -18.00 8.00
C GLY A 144 20.32 -16.99 9.07
N PHE A 145 19.05 -17.04 9.44
CA PHE A 145 18.43 -16.05 10.32
C PHE A 145 17.73 -16.70 11.52
N THR A 146 17.53 -15.92 12.58
CA THR A 146 16.67 -16.24 13.73
C THR A 146 15.68 -15.12 13.98
N TYR A 147 14.52 -15.43 14.56
CA TYR A 147 13.54 -14.42 14.90
C TYR A 147 13.94 -13.59 16.13
N ASN A 148 13.63 -12.28 16.12
CA ASN A 148 14.04 -11.33 17.16
C ASN A 148 12.90 -10.87 18.08
N LEU A 149 11.65 -11.05 17.68
CA LEU A 149 10.49 -10.65 18.47
C LEU A 149 10.00 -11.80 19.36
N PRO A 150 9.28 -11.49 20.47
CA PRO A 150 8.58 -12.52 21.21
C PRO A 150 7.62 -13.29 20.30
N ASN A 151 7.43 -14.57 20.60
CA ASN A 151 6.67 -15.53 19.81
C ASN A 151 5.24 -15.06 19.46
N THR A 152 4.63 -15.79 18.51
CA THR A 152 3.22 -15.82 18.11
C THR A 152 2.23 -15.32 19.19
N PRO A 153 1.23 -14.48 18.83
CA PRO A 153 0.26 -13.97 19.81
C PRO A 153 -0.45 -15.11 20.55
N SER A 154 -0.83 -14.85 21.80
CA SER A 154 -1.63 -15.81 22.58
C SER A 154 -3.03 -15.95 21.99
N ASP A 155 -3.75 -17.01 22.39
CA ASP A 155 -5.12 -17.27 21.91
C ASP A 155 -6.08 -16.14 22.33
N GLU A 156 -5.85 -15.54 23.49
CA GLU A 156 -6.66 -14.45 24.07
C GLU A 156 -6.35 -13.08 23.45
N ALA A 157 -5.17 -12.92 22.85
CA ALA A 157 -4.76 -11.68 22.18
C ALA A 157 -5.36 -11.54 20.76
N VAL A 158 -6.03 -12.58 20.26
CA VAL A 158 -6.62 -12.63 18.92
C VAL A 158 -8.12 -12.83 19.04
N ASP A 159 -8.87 -11.76 18.81
CA ASP A 159 -10.33 -11.81 18.67
C ASP A 159 -10.76 -12.65 17.47
N LYS A 160 -11.94 -13.28 17.55
CA LYS A 160 -12.42 -14.23 16.56
C LYS A 160 -13.91 -14.09 16.27
N CYS A 161 -14.25 -14.25 15.01
CA CYS A 161 -15.61 -14.47 14.52
C CYS A 161 -15.74 -15.85 13.88
N THR A 162 -16.97 -16.26 13.59
CA THR A 162 -17.25 -17.54 12.92
C THR A 162 -17.46 -17.29 11.43
N VAL A 163 -16.71 -18.01 10.59
CA VAL A 163 -16.93 -18.04 9.13
C VAL A 163 -17.50 -19.40 8.77
N ILE A 164 -18.57 -19.42 7.98
CA ILE A 164 -19.14 -20.64 7.41
C ILE A 164 -19.18 -20.51 5.90
N ARG A 165 -18.53 -21.44 5.20
CA ARG A 165 -18.67 -21.61 3.75
C ARG A 165 -19.48 -22.86 3.48
N ALA A 166 -20.40 -22.84 2.53
CA ALA A 166 -21.18 -24.02 2.16
C ALA A 166 -21.45 -24.11 0.65
N ALA A 167 -21.52 -25.34 0.16
CA ALA A 167 -21.93 -25.67 -1.20
C ALA A 167 -22.83 -26.91 -1.19
N ALA A 168 -23.84 -26.94 -2.05
CA ALA A 168 -24.69 -28.11 -2.28
C ALA A 168 -24.12 -28.99 -3.38
N TYR A 169 -24.33 -30.30 -3.29
CA TYR A 169 -23.90 -31.33 -4.22
C TYR A 169 -25.09 -32.19 -4.62
N ASP A 170 -25.43 -32.20 -5.92
CA ASP A 170 -26.56 -32.98 -6.45
C ASP A 170 -26.19 -34.42 -6.81
N ASP A 171 -27.20 -35.20 -7.19
CA ASP A 171 -27.08 -36.59 -7.64
C ASP A 171 -26.43 -36.74 -9.01
N GLN A 172 -26.28 -35.66 -9.77
CA GLN A 172 -25.60 -35.61 -11.07
C GLN A 172 -24.10 -35.30 -10.93
N GLY A 173 -23.65 -34.96 -9.73
CA GLY A 173 -22.25 -34.71 -9.42
C GLY A 173 -21.82 -33.25 -9.56
N TYR A 174 -22.76 -32.31 -9.67
CA TYR A 174 -22.46 -30.88 -9.75
C TYR A 174 -22.60 -30.19 -8.38
N TYR A 175 -21.81 -29.13 -8.20
CA TYR A 175 -21.87 -28.28 -7.01
C TYR A 175 -22.61 -26.96 -7.31
N SER A 176 -23.27 -26.40 -6.30
CA SER A 176 -23.67 -25.00 -6.30
C SER A 176 -22.44 -24.09 -6.25
N GLU A 177 -22.65 -22.78 -6.47
CA GLU A 177 -21.70 -21.77 -6.02
C GLU A 177 -21.51 -21.86 -4.49
N VAL A 178 -20.34 -21.42 -4.02
CA VAL A 178 -20.01 -21.40 -2.59
C VAL A 178 -20.65 -20.15 -1.97
N VAL A 179 -21.45 -20.35 -0.93
CA VAL A 179 -21.98 -19.24 -0.12
C VAL A 179 -21.15 -19.13 1.14
N THR A 180 -20.67 -17.93 1.45
CA THR A 180 -19.82 -17.63 2.61
C THR A 180 -20.50 -16.58 3.47
N ASN A 181 -20.62 -16.83 4.78
CA ASN A 181 -21.09 -15.83 5.74
C ASN A 181 -20.17 -15.75 6.97
N THR A 182 -20.05 -14.54 7.51
CA THR A 182 -19.29 -14.22 8.73
C THR A 182 -20.23 -13.78 9.86
N TYR A 183 -20.02 -14.31 11.07
CA TYR A 183 -20.85 -14.08 12.25
C TYR A 183 -20.02 -13.62 13.45
N PHE A 184 -20.38 -12.46 13.97
CA PHE A 184 -19.90 -11.94 15.25
C PHE A 184 -20.97 -12.19 16.31
N ILE A 185 -20.58 -12.65 17.51
CA ILE A 185 -21.51 -12.95 18.61
C ILE A 185 -21.23 -12.02 19.79
N GLY A 186 -22.26 -11.36 20.31
CA GLY A 186 -22.16 -10.40 21.40
C GLY A 186 -22.15 -8.96 20.91
N ASP A 187 -21.21 -8.17 21.42
CA ASP A 187 -21.08 -6.73 21.15
C ASP A 187 -19.83 -6.46 20.30
N MET A 188 -19.95 -5.62 19.27
CA MET A 188 -18.82 -5.27 18.41
C MET A 188 -17.69 -4.55 19.15
N LYS A 189 -17.97 -3.88 20.27
CA LYS A 189 -16.93 -3.29 21.13
C LYS A 189 -15.99 -4.30 21.76
N GLU A 190 -16.48 -5.50 22.02
CA GLU A 190 -15.66 -6.58 22.57
C GLU A 190 -14.79 -7.21 21.47
N HIS A 191 -15.30 -7.22 20.23
CA HIS A 191 -14.56 -7.67 19.05
C HIS A 191 -13.51 -6.66 18.58
N ILE A 192 -13.85 -5.36 18.58
CA ILE A 192 -12.96 -4.27 18.13
C ILE A 192 -12.89 -3.22 19.23
N LYS A 193 -11.80 -3.26 20.01
CA LYS A 193 -11.57 -2.33 21.11
C LYS A 193 -11.40 -0.91 20.57
N GLY A 194 -12.11 0.06 21.16
CA GLY A 194 -12.00 1.47 20.78
C GLY A 194 -12.84 1.88 19.56
N ILE A 195 -13.71 0.99 19.04
CA ILE A 195 -14.50 1.26 17.84
C ILE A 195 -15.44 2.46 17.99
N GLU A 196 -16.14 2.60 19.12
CA GLU A 196 -17.07 3.71 19.35
C GLU A 196 -16.33 5.06 19.36
N GLU A 197 -15.18 5.13 20.04
CA GLU A 197 -14.34 6.32 20.10
C GLU A 197 -13.78 6.67 18.72
N SER A 198 -13.31 5.68 17.97
CA SER A 198 -12.80 5.85 16.62
C SER A 198 -13.89 6.37 15.67
N CYS A 199 -15.09 5.75 15.70
CA CYS A 199 -16.21 6.16 14.85
C CYS A 199 -16.74 7.55 15.21
N LYS A 200 -16.82 7.85 16.52
CA LYS A 200 -17.21 9.17 17.00
C LYS A 200 -16.23 10.25 16.54
N ALA A 201 -14.93 9.97 16.60
CA ALA A 201 -13.92 10.90 16.09
C ALA A 201 -14.02 11.05 14.57
N ALA A 202 -14.19 9.94 13.84
CA ALA A 202 -14.27 9.93 12.38
C ALA A 202 -15.54 10.59 11.84
N GLY A 203 -16.62 10.60 12.63
CA GLY A 203 -17.95 11.03 12.18
C GLY A 203 -18.61 10.03 11.22
N THR A 204 -18.08 8.81 11.12
CA THR A 204 -18.57 7.74 10.24
C THR A 204 -18.26 6.38 10.87
N SER A 205 -18.91 5.32 10.39
CA SER A 205 -18.65 3.95 10.83
C SER A 205 -17.23 3.51 10.50
N LEU A 206 -16.72 2.50 11.19
CA LEU A 206 -15.44 1.86 10.88
C LEU A 206 -15.65 0.81 9.79
N ALA A 207 -14.75 0.78 8.80
CA ALA A 207 -14.70 -0.26 7.79
C ALA A 207 -14.13 -1.56 8.39
N ILE A 208 -14.79 -2.68 8.14
CA ILE A 208 -14.34 -4.01 8.59
C ILE A 208 -14.43 -4.96 7.40
N ILE A 209 -13.38 -5.71 7.12
CA ILE A 209 -13.36 -6.76 6.10
C ILE A 209 -13.11 -8.09 6.79
N SER A 210 -14.00 -9.06 6.56
CA SER A 210 -13.72 -10.48 6.80
C SER A 210 -13.31 -11.11 5.48
N MET A 211 -12.03 -11.44 5.35
CA MET A 211 -11.47 -12.11 4.18
C MET A 211 -11.36 -13.61 4.44
N THR A 212 -11.96 -14.40 3.57
CA THR A 212 -12.02 -15.86 3.68
C THR A 212 -11.35 -16.51 2.49
N MET A 213 -10.33 -17.34 2.73
CA MET A 213 -9.56 -18.02 1.69
C MET A 213 -8.98 -19.34 2.19
N ASN A 214 -8.44 -20.19 1.30
CA ASN A 214 -7.78 -21.40 1.76
C ASN A 214 -6.51 -21.04 2.56
N PHE A 215 -6.22 -21.81 3.61
CA PHE A 215 -5.03 -21.62 4.44
C PHE A 215 -3.74 -21.74 3.60
N GLU A 216 -3.68 -22.74 2.72
CA GLU A 216 -2.53 -23.00 1.86
C GLU A 216 -2.26 -21.85 0.88
N ASP A 217 -3.30 -21.18 0.39
CA ASP A 217 -3.14 -20.00 -0.47
C ASP A 217 -2.36 -18.87 0.21
N LEU A 218 -2.38 -18.81 1.55
CA LEU A 218 -1.58 -17.87 2.35
C LEU A 218 -0.22 -18.43 2.75
N PHE A 219 -0.17 -19.67 3.22
CA PHE A 219 0.96 -20.17 4.02
C PHE A 219 1.67 -21.41 3.48
N ASP A 220 1.22 -21.98 2.36
CA ASP A 220 1.93 -23.08 1.70
C ASP A 220 3.35 -22.65 1.29
N GLU A 221 4.31 -23.57 1.39
CA GLU A 221 5.71 -23.30 1.13
C GLU A 221 5.97 -22.97 -0.35
N GLU A 222 5.23 -23.59 -1.27
CA GLU A 222 5.42 -23.44 -2.72
C GLU A 222 4.60 -22.28 -3.28
N THR A 223 3.35 -22.16 -2.82
CA THR A 223 2.33 -21.31 -3.44
C THR A 223 1.71 -20.28 -2.51
N GLY A 224 1.98 -20.35 -1.20
CA GLY A 224 1.44 -19.44 -0.21
C GLY A 224 1.95 -18.02 -0.43
N ILE A 225 1.03 -17.07 -0.65
CA ILE A 225 1.39 -15.71 -1.04
C ILE A 225 1.94 -14.88 0.12
N TYR A 226 1.75 -15.30 1.37
CA TYR A 226 2.13 -14.52 2.56
C TYR A 226 3.49 -14.90 3.13
N VAL A 227 4.08 -16.03 2.74
CA VAL A 227 5.31 -16.59 3.35
C VAL A 227 6.58 -16.24 2.58
N LYS A 228 7.73 -16.48 3.20
CA LYS A 228 9.03 -16.50 2.53
C LYS A 228 9.06 -17.62 1.49
N GLY A 229 8.64 -18.82 1.91
CA GLY A 229 8.47 -20.00 1.06
C GLY A 229 9.78 -20.48 0.42
N LYS A 230 9.64 -21.44 -0.50
CA LYS A 230 10.77 -22.12 -1.13
C LYS A 230 11.66 -21.18 -1.96
N ILE A 231 11.06 -20.14 -2.54
CA ILE A 231 11.80 -19.12 -3.32
C ILE A 231 12.86 -18.45 -2.44
N PHE A 232 12.53 -18.12 -1.19
CA PHE A 232 13.49 -17.55 -0.25
C PHE A 232 14.59 -18.54 0.13
N GLU A 233 14.25 -19.80 0.34
CA GLU A 233 15.25 -20.82 0.69
C GLU A 233 16.27 -21.02 -0.44
N GLU A 234 15.80 -21.06 -1.68
CA GLU A 234 16.65 -21.16 -2.86
C GLU A 234 17.53 -19.91 -3.02
N ASP A 235 16.96 -18.72 -2.88
CA ASP A 235 17.72 -17.47 -3.02
C ASP A 235 18.75 -17.30 -1.89
N LEU A 236 18.40 -17.65 -0.64
CA LEU A 236 19.35 -17.66 0.47
C LEU A 236 20.52 -18.62 0.21
N LYS A 237 20.22 -19.83 -0.28
CA LYS A 237 21.24 -20.82 -0.62
C LYS A 237 22.19 -20.31 -1.71
N ASN A 238 21.65 -19.69 -2.76
CA ASN A 238 22.42 -19.11 -3.85
C ASN A 238 23.28 -17.93 -3.37
N TYR A 239 22.70 -17.05 -2.54
CA TYR A 239 23.40 -15.92 -1.94
C TYR A 239 24.56 -16.37 -1.04
N LEU A 240 24.41 -17.45 -0.28
CA LEU A 240 25.50 -18.00 0.52
C LEU A 240 26.58 -18.66 -0.34
N ALA A 241 26.17 -19.37 -1.40
CA ALA A 241 27.09 -20.04 -2.32
C ALA A 241 28.00 -19.08 -3.10
N SER A 242 27.58 -17.82 -3.31
CA SER A 242 28.41 -16.78 -3.93
C SER A 242 29.50 -16.23 -3.01
N GLY A 243 29.55 -16.65 -1.73
CA GLY A 243 30.50 -16.15 -0.74
C GLY A 243 30.11 -14.82 -0.10
N ASN A 244 28.89 -14.33 -0.37
CA ASN A 244 28.37 -13.12 0.26
C ASN A 244 28.16 -13.33 1.76
N LYS A 245 28.33 -12.25 2.54
CA LYS A 245 28.08 -12.26 3.98
C LYS A 245 26.66 -11.79 4.27
N LEU A 246 25.97 -12.50 5.17
CA LEU A 246 24.67 -12.10 5.66
C LEU A 246 24.80 -10.88 6.60
N ASN A 247 23.88 -9.94 6.46
CA ASN A 247 23.53 -8.97 7.47
C ASN A 247 22.00 -9.00 7.66
N ASN A 248 21.46 -8.22 8.61
CA ASN A 248 20.01 -8.27 8.90
C ASN A 248 19.15 -7.79 7.71
N GLU A 249 19.65 -6.85 6.89
CA GLU A 249 18.95 -6.37 5.70
C GLU A 249 18.91 -7.41 4.58
N THR A 250 19.88 -8.33 4.53
CA THR A 250 19.91 -9.39 3.53
C THR A 250 18.59 -10.17 3.50
N SER A 251 17.97 -10.45 4.66
CA SER A 251 16.68 -11.18 4.68
C SER A 251 15.57 -10.43 3.95
N ARG A 252 15.56 -9.09 3.96
CA ARG A 252 14.55 -8.29 3.24
C ARG A 252 14.86 -8.20 1.75
N GLN A 253 16.14 -8.34 1.38
CA GLN A 253 16.61 -8.24 -0.01
C GLN A 253 16.36 -9.51 -0.81
N LEU A 254 16.54 -10.68 -0.20
CA LEU A 254 16.33 -11.99 -0.85
C LEU A 254 14.91 -12.14 -1.40
N ASP A 255 14.78 -12.79 -2.56
CA ASP A 255 13.49 -13.08 -3.16
C ASP A 255 12.65 -14.02 -2.28
N ALA A 256 11.33 -14.05 -2.49
CA ALA A 256 10.39 -14.80 -1.66
C ALA A 256 9.04 -14.98 -2.37
N ASN A 257 8.20 -15.90 -1.88
CA ASN A 257 6.83 -16.07 -2.38
C ASN A 257 6.03 -14.75 -2.30
N TYR A 258 6.09 -14.04 -1.17
CA TYR A 258 5.41 -12.75 -1.03
C TYR A 258 5.92 -11.65 -1.98
N LYS A 259 7.05 -11.83 -2.66
CA LYS A 259 7.60 -10.88 -3.64
C LYS A 259 7.16 -11.15 -5.07
N GLN A 260 6.54 -12.29 -5.32
CA GLN A 260 6.11 -12.67 -6.66
C GLN A 260 4.93 -11.82 -7.17
N ARG A 261 4.66 -11.92 -8.46
CA ARG A 261 3.75 -11.03 -9.21
C ARG A 261 3.01 -11.81 -10.31
N GLY A 262 2.07 -11.13 -10.99
CA GLY A 262 1.30 -11.73 -12.09
C GLY A 262 0.02 -12.44 -11.62
N ARG A 263 -0.72 -13.01 -12.58
CA ARG A 263 -1.97 -13.77 -12.33
C ARG A 263 -1.72 -15.06 -11.57
N GLU A 264 -0.58 -15.73 -11.82
CA GLU A 264 -0.18 -16.97 -11.17
C GLU A 264 0.03 -16.85 -9.66
N TRP A 265 0.24 -15.63 -9.15
CA TRP A 265 0.39 -15.33 -7.73
C TRP A 265 -0.83 -14.63 -7.14
N GLU A 266 -1.95 -14.64 -7.85
CA GLU A 266 -3.27 -14.25 -7.34
C GLU A 266 -3.98 -15.46 -6.75
N ARG A 267 -4.64 -15.27 -5.61
CA ARG A 267 -5.41 -16.32 -4.92
C ARG A 267 -6.86 -15.88 -4.78
N GLU A 268 -7.76 -16.85 -4.86
CA GLU A 268 -9.19 -16.62 -4.65
C GLU A 268 -9.45 -16.32 -3.17
N ALA A 269 -10.29 -15.32 -2.90
CA ALA A 269 -10.82 -15.05 -1.58
C ALA A 269 -12.25 -14.54 -1.67
N HIS A 270 -13.05 -14.79 -0.64
CA HIS A 270 -14.33 -14.13 -0.41
C HIS A 270 -14.14 -12.97 0.56
N ILE A 271 -14.79 -11.83 0.33
CA ILE A 271 -14.86 -10.75 1.30
C ILE A 271 -16.30 -10.49 1.73
N ASP A 272 -16.51 -10.41 3.05
CA ASP A 272 -17.66 -9.71 3.64
C ASP A 272 -17.17 -8.34 4.12
N TYR A 273 -17.72 -7.27 3.56
CA TYR A 273 -17.46 -5.90 3.98
C TYR A 273 -18.58 -5.42 4.90
N PHE A 274 -18.19 -4.96 6.10
CA PHE A 274 -19.08 -4.39 7.09
C PHE A 274 -18.75 -2.93 7.36
N GLU A 275 -19.79 -2.18 7.69
CA GLU A 275 -19.64 -0.94 8.44
C GLU A 275 -20.22 -1.12 9.83
N SER A 276 -19.49 -0.63 10.84
CA SER A 276 -19.94 -0.63 12.22
C SER A 276 -19.60 0.67 12.93
N ASP A 277 -20.55 1.23 13.67
CA ASP A 277 -20.30 2.34 14.60
C ASP A 277 -19.99 1.87 16.04
N GLY A 278 -19.86 0.56 16.23
CA GLY A 278 -19.73 -0.09 17.54
C GLY A 278 -21.06 -0.56 18.13
N THR A 279 -22.19 0.04 17.75
CA THR A 279 -23.54 -0.32 18.22
C THR A 279 -24.37 -1.02 17.16
N LYS A 280 -24.22 -0.59 15.90
CA LYS A 280 -24.88 -1.17 14.73
C LYS A 280 -23.80 -1.63 13.78
N THR A 281 -23.94 -2.87 13.32
CA THR A 281 -23.07 -3.47 12.30
C THR A 281 -23.94 -3.96 11.16
N SER A 282 -23.57 -3.61 9.93
CA SER A 282 -24.26 -4.09 8.72
C SER A 282 -23.25 -4.65 7.74
N CYS A 283 -23.53 -5.82 7.17
CA CYS A 283 -22.81 -6.33 6.00
C CYS A 283 -23.35 -5.63 4.75
N LEU A 284 -22.49 -4.92 4.02
CA LEU A 284 -22.89 -4.05 2.91
C LEU A 284 -22.46 -4.57 1.54
N LEU A 285 -21.46 -5.46 1.51
CA LEU A 285 -21.02 -6.14 0.30
C LEU A 285 -20.49 -7.53 0.67
N GLN A 286 -20.85 -8.53 -0.13
CA GLN A 286 -20.29 -9.87 -0.09
C GLN A 286 -19.85 -10.22 -1.51
N GLN A 287 -18.57 -10.54 -1.71
CA GLN A 287 -18.04 -10.73 -3.07
C GLN A 287 -16.79 -11.62 -3.08
N ASP A 288 -16.76 -12.57 -4.03
CA ASP A 288 -15.54 -13.29 -4.39
C ASP A 288 -14.62 -12.41 -5.23
N CYS A 289 -13.32 -12.49 -4.95
CA CYS A 289 -12.30 -11.63 -5.52
C CYS A 289 -10.94 -12.33 -5.58
N GLY A 290 -10.03 -11.74 -6.34
CA GLY A 290 -8.62 -12.15 -6.34
C GLY A 290 -7.82 -11.33 -5.33
N VAL A 291 -6.80 -11.93 -4.72
CA VAL A 291 -5.95 -11.29 -3.71
C VAL A 291 -4.48 -11.49 -4.02
N ARG A 292 -3.68 -10.42 -3.88
CA ARG A 292 -2.21 -10.46 -3.95
C ARG A 292 -1.57 -9.63 -2.85
N ILE A 293 -0.32 -9.94 -2.54
CA ILE A 293 0.50 -9.07 -1.68
C ILE A 293 0.88 -7.78 -2.44
N GLN A 294 0.64 -6.65 -1.78
CA GLN A 294 0.89 -5.31 -2.29
C GLN A 294 2.19 -4.74 -1.70
N GLY A 295 2.85 -3.86 -2.45
CA GLY A 295 4.02 -3.10 -2.01
C GLY A 295 5.29 -3.45 -2.78
N ASN A 296 6.44 -3.06 -2.25
CA ASN A 296 7.76 -3.43 -2.77
C ASN A 296 8.63 -3.92 -1.61
N TYR A 297 9.16 -2.99 -0.82
CA TYR A 297 10.01 -3.30 0.33
C TYR A 297 9.20 -3.85 1.52
N SER A 298 8.03 -3.26 1.80
CA SER A 298 7.10 -3.68 2.88
C SER A 298 6.50 -5.08 2.71
N ARG A 299 6.68 -5.71 1.55
CA ARG A 299 6.28 -7.12 1.36
C ARG A 299 7.01 -8.05 2.31
N SER A 300 8.17 -7.65 2.81
CA SER A 300 8.97 -8.43 3.78
C SER A 300 8.58 -8.19 5.25
N ASP A 301 7.61 -7.31 5.51
CA ASP A 301 7.17 -6.98 6.86
C ASP A 301 6.27 -8.06 7.47
N LEU A 302 6.21 -8.08 8.81
CA LEU A 302 5.36 -8.98 9.59
C LEU A 302 3.87 -8.87 9.21
N GLN A 303 3.35 -7.64 9.14
CA GLN A 303 2.04 -7.34 8.57
C GLN A 303 2.25 -6.87 7.13
N LYS A 304 1.69 -7.59 6.14
CA LYS A 304 1.79 -7.23 4.73
C LYS A 304 0.50 -6.57 4.25
N SER A 305 0.64 -5.72 3.24
CA SER A 305 -0.49 -5.14 2.53
C SER A 305 -1.12 -6.15 1.57
N PHE A 306 -2.44 -6.07 1.41
CA PHE A 306 -3.19 -6.83 0.40
C PHE A 306 -3.73 -5.88 -0.67
N ARG A 307 -3.79 -6.37 -1.90
CA ARG A 307 -4.59 -5.75 -2.97
C ARG A 307 -5.66 -6.75 -3.39
N LEU A 308 -6.90 -6.30 -3.31
CA LEU A 308 -8.12 -7.03 -3.67
C LEU A 308 -8.49 -6.67 -5.11
N TYR A 309 -8.89 -7.63 -5.93
CA TYR A 309 -9.24 -7.45 -7.34
C TYR A 309 -10.65 -7.97 -7.62
N ALA A 310 -11.53 -7.11 -8.09
CA ALA A 310 -12.84 -7.50 -8.61
C ALA A 310 -12.71 -7.98 -10.06
N ARG A 311 -13.07 -9.23 -10.33
CA ARG A 311 -12.90 -9.87 -11.66
C ARG A 311 -13.98 -10.89 -11.92
N ASN A 312 -14.39 -10.99 -13.19
CA ASN A 312 -15.36 -11.97 -13.66
C ASN A 312 -14.93 -13.42 -13.44
N ASP A 313 -13.62 -13.67 -13.35
CA ASP A 313 -13.06 -15.00 -13.04
C ASP A 313 -13.48 -15.50 -11.63
N TYR A 314 -13.77 -14.57 -10.71
CA TYR A 314 -14.15 -14.89 -9.32
C TYR A 314 -15.60 -14.51 -9.01
N GLY A 315 -16.08 -13.38 -9.52
CA GLY A 315 -17.39 -12.83 -9.19
C GLY A 315 -17.67 -11.56 -10.00
N GLU A 316 -18.18 -10.52 -9.37
CA GLU A 316 -18.48 -9.26 -10.09
C GLU A 316 -17.20 -8.53 -10.55
N SER A 317 -17.30 -7.83 -11.70
CA SER A 317 -16.18 -7.12 -12.33
C SER A 317 -15.66 -5.90 -11.56
N ASN A 318 -16.43 -5.42 -10.57
CA ASN A 318 -16.14 -4.26 -9.74
C ASN A 318 -16.66 -4.52 -8.32
N PHE A 319 -16.01 -3.91 -7.33
CA PHE A 319 -16.64 -3.66 -6.04
C PHE A 319 -17.51 -2.41 -6.19
N VAL A 320 -18.81 -2.51 -5.86
CA VAL A 320 -19.77 -1.41 -6.02
C VAL A 320 -20.28 -0.95 -4.67
N TYR A 321 -19.62 0.03 -4.08
CA TYR A 321 -19.95 0.63 -2.80
C TYR A 321 -19.15 1.95 -2.61
N PRO A 322 -19.68 3.00 -1.97
CA PRO A 322 -18.93 4.24 -1.69
C PRO A 322 -17.95 4.07 -0.52
N PHE A 323 -16.91 3.24 -0.70
CA PHE A 323 -15.97 2.86 0.37
C PHE A 323 -15.31 4.05 1.10
N PHE A 324 -15.15 5.18 0.42
CA PHE A 324 -14.50 6.38 0.94
C PHE A 324 -15.47 7.53 1.23
N GLY A 325 -16.76 7.21 1.34
CA GLY A 325 -17.83 8.16 1.63
C GLY A 325 -18.31 8.94 0.40
N GLU A 326 -19.36 9.72 0.60
CA GLU A 326 -20.01 10.47 -0.49
C GLU A 326 -19.18 11.65 -0.99
N ASP A 327 -18.15 12.06 -0.25
CA ASP A 327 -17.27 13.18 -0.61
C ASP A 327 -16.22 12.82 -1.66
N LEU A 328 -16.01 11.53 -1.96
CA LEU A 328 -15.16 11.12 -3.06
C LEU A 328 -15.92 11.31 -4.38
N LYS A 329 -15.60 12.41 -5.08
CA LYS A 329 -16.27 12.82 -6.32
C LYS A 329 -15.40 12.60 -7.54
N ASP A 330 -16.05 12.29 -8.67
CA ASP A 330 -15.46 12.42 -10.00
C ASP A 330 -15.45 13.89 -10.46
N ASP A 331 -14.86 14.16 -11.62
CA ASP A 331 -14.76 15.51 -12.20
C ASP A 331 -16.12 16.14 -12.57
N TYR A 332 -17.20 15.37 -12.54
CA TYR A 332 -18.58 15.83 -12.76
C TYR A 332 -19.38 16.00 -11.46
N GLY A 333 -18.77 15.76 -10.30
CA GLY A 333 -19.37 15.90 -8.98
C GLY A 333 -20.21 14.69 -8.52
N ASN A 334 -20.15 13.55 -9.23
CA ASN A 334 -20.83 12.32 -8.82
C ASN A 334 -19.98 11.54 -7.82
N THR A 335 -20.63 10.88 -6.86
CA THR A 335 -19.93 9.99 -5.93
C THR A 335 -19.34 8.80 -6.68
N ILE A 336 -18.03 8.55 -6.49
CA ILE A 336 -17.38 7.36 -7.04
C ILE A 336 -17.81 6.14 -6.20
N MET A 337 -18.50 5.21 -6.86
CA MET A 337 -19.00 3.98 -6.22
C MET A 337 -18.34 2.70 -6.73
N ARG A 338 -17.58 2.77 -7.83
CA ARG A 338 -17.05 1.59 -8.51
C ARG A 338 -15.54 1.52 -8.33
N PHE A 339 -15.04 0.36 -7.93
CA PHE A 339 -13.61 0.14 -7.73
C PHE A 339 -13.20 -1.20 -8.35
N LYS A 340 -12.18 -1.17 -9.19
CA LYS A 340 -11.62 -2.39 -9.80
C LYS A 340 -10.72 -3.16 -8.82
N SER A 341 -10.04 -2.40 -7.98
CA SER A 341 -9.22 -2.91 -6.88
C SER A 341 -9.33 -2.00 -5.67
N LEU A 342 -9.04 -2.59 -4.50
CA LEU A 342 -8.88 -1.90 -3.23
C LEU A 342 -7.57 -2.36 -2.60
N ILE A 343 -6.88 -1.46 -1.91
CA ILE A 343 -5.67 -1.79 -1.15
C ILE A 343 -6.00 -1.77 0.33
N LEU A 344 -5.63 -2.83 1.04
CA LEU A 344 -5.50 -2.86 2.49
C LEU A 344 -4.03 -2.66 2.81
N ARG A 345 -3.63 -1.41 3.05
CA ARG A 345 -2.24 -1.02 3.26
C ARG A 345 -1.84 -1.17 4.72
N ASN A 346 -0.70 -1.81 4.98
CA ASN A 346 -0.20 -2.05 6.34
C ASN A 346 0.27 -0.77 7.07
N GLY A 347 0.48 0.34 6.34
CA GLY A 347 1.04 1.59 6.86
C GLY A 347 2.50 1.83 6.48
N GLY A 348 3.11 0.94 5.68
CA GLY A 348 4.44 1.12 5.09
C GLY A 348 5.50 1.30 6.15
N ASN A 349 6.34 2.34 6.01
CA ASN A 349 7.36 2.67 7.01
C ASN A 349 6.78 3.06 8.38
N CYS A 350 5.47 3.28 8.46
CA CYS A 350 4.74 3.59 9.69
C CYS A 350 3.86 2.43 10.18
N ALA A 351 4.02 1.20 9.67
CA ALA A 351 3.11 0.08 9.91
C ALA A 351 2.88 -0.26 11.40
N PHE A 352 3.89 -0.04 12.24
CA PHE A 352 3.86 -0.27 13.69
C PHE A 352 4.08 1.01 14.51
N THR A 353 3.76 2.18 13.92
CA THR A 353 3.74 3.49 14.59
C THR A 353 2.38 4.16 14.36
N ALA A 354 2.32 5.44 13.97
CA ALA A 354 1.07 6.15 13.71
C ALA A 354 0.26 5.58 12.53
N LYS A 355 0.85 4.80 11.62
CA LYS A 355 0.19 4.12 10.48
C LYS A 355 -0.48 5.02 9.42
N PHE A 356 -0.94 6.22 9.76
CA PHE A 356 -1.73 7.11 8.89
C PHE A 356 -0.93 8.20 8.16
N ASN A 357 0.39 8.27 8.31
CA ASN A 357 1.19 9.42 7.86
C ASN A 357 1.00 9.76 6.37
N ASP A 358 0.99 8.76 5.49
CA ASP A 358 0.76 8.93 4.05
C ASP A 358 -0.64 9.53 3.78
N THR A 359 -1.68 8.92 4.36
CA THR A 359 -3.06 9.38 4.28
C THR A 359 -3.22 10.81 4.79
N PHE A 360 -2.56 11.17 5.90
CA PHE A 360 -2.61 12.51 6.47
C PHE A 360 -2.12 13.57 5.49
N TRP A 361 -0.95 13.34 4.86
CA TRP A 361 -0.40 14.27 3.90
C TRP A 361 -1.27 14.38 2.65
N GLN A 362 -1.76 13.26 2.10
CA GLN A 362 -2.66 13.25 0.95
C GLN A 362 -4.00 13.97 1.25
N HIS A 363 -4.56 13.75 2.43
CA HIS A 363 -5.82 14.38 2.85
C HIS A 363 -5.73 15.92 2.84
N LEU A 364 -4.59 16.47 3.26
CA LEU A 364 -4.40 17.91 3.35
C LEU A 364 -4.29 18.61 2.00
N VAL A 365 -4.00 17.89 0.90
CA VAL A 365 -3.66 18.46 -0.41
C VAL A 365 -4.55 17.94 -1.55
N LYS A 366 -5.66 17.28 -1.23
CA LYS A 366 -6.57 16.65 -2.20
C LYS A 366 -7.21 17.61 -3.22
N ASP A 367 -7.16 18.91 -2.96
CA ASP A 367 -7.69 20.00 -3.79
C ASP A 367 -6.62 20.69 -4.67
N LEU A 368 -5.36 20.26 -4.59
CA LEU A 368 -4.28 20.72 -5.46
C LEU A 368 -4.19 19.88 -6.75
N ALA A 369 -3.43 20.35 -7.74
CA ALA A 369 -3.38 19.76 -9.09
C ALA A 369 -2.58 18.44 -9.18
N CYS A 370 -2.66 17.57 -8.19
CA CYS A 370 -1.98 16.28 -8.15
C CYS A 370 -2.96 15.16 -7.80
N GLU A 371 -2.70 13.96 -8.33
CA GLU A 371 -3.48 12.81 -7.89
C GLU A 371 -3.17 12.45 -6.44
N THR A 372 -4.25 12.14 -5.70
CA THR A 372 -4.23 11.64 -4.32
C THR A 372 -5.16 10.43 -4.21
N GLN A 373 -4.94 9.59 -3.20
CA GLN A 373 -5.74 8.41 -2.89
C GLN A 373 -6.62 8.68 -1.68
N ALA A 374 -7.93 8.54 -1.84
CA ALA A 374 -8.83 8.49 -0.70
C ALA A 374 -8.51 7.26 0.15
N SER A 375 -8.61 7.42 1.47
CA SER A 375 -8.29 6.37 2.42
C SER A 375 -8.95 6.55 3.78
N ARG A 376 -9.18 5.43 4.48
CA ARG A 376 -9.79 5.38 5.83
C ARG A 376 -9.27 4.16 6.62
N PRO A 377 -9.34 4.17 7.96
CA PRO A 377 -9.00 2.99 8.76
C PRO A 377 -9.90 1.81 8.40
N CYS A 378 -9.34 0.61 8.40
CA CYS A 378 -10.05 -0.65 8.17
C CYS A 378 -9.51 -1.73 9.10
N ILE A 379 -10.40 -2.50 9.71
CA ILE A 379 -10.04 -3.72 10.44
C ILE A 379 -10.16 -4.91 9.50
N LEU A 380 -9.15 -5.77 9.49
CA LEU A 380 -9.15 -7.01 8.71
C LEU A 380 -9.27 -8.22 9.65
N TYR A 381 -10.16 -9.13 9.31
CA TYR A 381 -10.19 -10.52 9.79
C TYR A 381 -9.79 -11.45 8.64
N ILE A 382 -9.01 -12.49 8.94
CA ILE A 382 -8.66 -13.54 7.97
C ILE A 382 -9.13 -14.88 8.54
N ASN A 383 -9.97 -15.59 7.78
CA ASN A 383 -10.55 -16.88 8.18
C ASN A 383 -11.13 -16.87 9.61
N GLY A 384 -11.77 -15.77 9.96
CA GLY A 384 -12.40 -15.57 11.26
C GLY A 384 -11.49 -15.07 12.38
N GLU A 385 -10.20 -14.80 12.14
CA GLU A 385 -9.29 -14.28 13.18
C GLU A 385 -8.92 -12.82 12.90
N TYR A 386 -8.97 -11.98 13.94
CA TYR A 386 -8.53 -10.59 13.86
C TYR A 386 -7.09 -10.53 13.35
N TRP A 387 -6.90 -9.93 12.17
CA TRP A 387 -5.60 -9.80 11.53
C TRP A 387 -4.94 -8.45 11.82
N GLY A 388 -5.72 -7.39 12.02
CA GLY A 388 -5.21 -6.11 12.50
C GLY A 388 -5.78 -4.87 11.82
N LEU A 389 -5.24 -3.73 12.23
CA LEU A 389 -5.53 -2.42 11.67
C LEU A 389 -4.76 -2.18 10.38
N TYR A 390 -5.49 -1.78 9.34
CA TYR A 390 -5.03 -1.40 8.01
C TYR A 390 -5.54 -0.01 7.64
N VAL A 391 -4.94 0.56 6.60
CA VAL A 391 -5.47 1.70 5.86
C VAL A 391 -6.10 1.16 4.58
N MET A 392 -7.42 1.20 4.46
CA MET A 392 -8.08 0.93 3.18
C MET A 392 -7.92 2.16 2.29
N GLN A 393 -7.48 1.97 1.05
CA GLN A 393 -7.23 3.08 0.12
C GLN A 393 -7.53 2.73 -1.33
N GLU A 394 -7.76 3.77 -2.14
CA GLU A 394 -7.82 3.65 -3.60
C GLU A 394 -6.53 3.08 -4.18
N ASP A 395 -6.60 2.57 -5.41
CA ASP A 395 -5.47 2.01 -6.13
C ASP A 395 -5.35 2.69 -7.49
N TYR A 396 -4.17 3.26 -7.80
CA TYR A 396 -3.90 3.84 -9.12
C TYR A 396 -3.79 2.73 -10.17
N GLN A 397 -4.92 2.27 -10.66
CA GLN A 397 -5.07 1.42 -11.85
C GLN A 397 -5.72 2.23 -12.97
N LYS A 398 -5.77 1.69 -14.19
CA LYS A 398 -6.33 2.42 -15.34
C LYS A 398 -7.79 2.85 -15.07
N GLU A 399 -8.55 2.02 -14.36
CA GLU A 399 -9.93 2.31 -13.93
C GLU A 399 -10.04 3.47 -12.94
N TYR A 400 -9.02 3.77 -12.12
CA TYR A 400 -9.05 4.96 -11.26
C TYR A 400 -9.21 6.24 -12.11
N PHE A 401 -8.42 6.35 -13.17
CA PHE A 401 -8.47 7.51 -14.06
C PHE A 401 -9.75 7.54 -14.89
N GLU A 402 -10.26 6.39 -15.31
CA GLU A 402 -11.57 6.28 -15.96
C GLU A 402 -12.69 6.79 -15.04
N TYR A 403 -12.74 6.33 -13.80
CA TYR A 403 -13.83 6.66 -12.90
C TYR A 403 -13.75 8.09 -12.37
N LYS A 404 -12.54 8.62 -12.17
CA LYS A 404 -12.34 9.97 -11.67
C LYS A 404 -12.40 11.02 -12.78
N HIS A 405 -11.70 10.79 -13.87
CA HIS A 405 -11.49 11.77 -14.95
C HIS A 405 -12.23 11.47 -16.24
N TRP A 406 -12.97 10.36 -16.30
CA TRP A 406 -13.73 9.96 -17.49
C TRP A 406 -12.88 9.87 -18.76
N VAL A 407 -11.60 9.48 -18.58
CA VAL A 407 -10.70 9.16 -19.67
C VAL A 407 -10.88 7.70 -20.07
N ASP A 408 -10.59 7.39 -21.32
CA ASP A 408 -10.59 6.00 -21.79
C ASP A 408 -9.36 5.28 -21.22
N LYS A 409 -9.63 4.29 -20.35
CA LYS A 409 -8.62 3.53 -19.60
C LYS A 409 -7.60 2.84 -20.48
N ASP A 410 -7.95 2.45 -21.71
CA ASP A 410 -7.05 1.72 -22.60
C ASP A 410 -5.92 2.63 -23.12
N TYR A 411 -6.11 3.95 -23.05
CA TYR A 411 -5.11 4.95 -23.42
C TYR A 411 -4.38 5.55 -22.22
N VAL A 412 -4.65 5.09 -21.01
CA VAL A 412 -3.93 5.53 -19.81
C VAL A 412 -2.57 4.84 -19.73
N VAL A 413 -1.52 5.65 -19.62
CA VAL A 413 -0.16 5.20 -19.33
C VAL A 413 0.35 5.87 -18.05
N LEU A 414 1.10 5.13 -17.24
CA LEU A 414 1.67 5.61 -15.99
C LEU A 414 3.10 5.08 -15.86
N TYR A 415 4.04 5.99 -15.59
CA TYR A 415 5.40 5.63 -15.22
C TYR A 415 5.62 5.78 -13.73
N LYS A 416 6.42 4.86 -13.17
CA LYS A 416 6.85 4.88 -11.78
C LYS A 416 8.36 4.91 -11.68
N GLY A 417 8.88 5.81 -10.85
CA GLY A 417 10.29 5.98 -10.56
C GLY A 417 10.83 5.08 -9.47
N ASP A 418 11.97 4.45 -9.73
CA ASP A 418 12.81 3.77 -8.74
C ASP A 418 14.24 3.61 -9.31
N ALA A 419 15.11 4.58 -8.98
CA ALA A 419 16.48 4.67 -9.46
C ALA A 419 17.40 3.54 -8.97
N GLU A 420 17.05 2.90 -7.87
CA GLU A 420 17.78 1.73 -7.35
C GLU A 420 17.38 0.44 -8.05
N LYS A 421 16.12 0.33 -8.48
CA LYS A 421 15.58 -0.92 -9.03
C LYS A 421 15.68 -1.02 -10.54
N TYR A 422 15.45 0.07 -11.26
CA TYR A 422 15.39 0.05 -12.73
C TYR A 422 16.63 0.69 -13.33
N ARG A 423 17.22 0.03 -14.34
CA ARG A 423 18.45 0.48 -15.01
C ARG A 423 18.35 1.92 -15.56
N ILE A 424 17.19 2.31 -16.06
CA ILE A 424 16.91 3.66 -16.59
C ILE A 424 16.18 4.56 -15.57
N GLY A 425 16.05 4.08 -14.34
CA GLY A 425 15.45 4.80 -13.21
C GLY A 425 13.92 4.78 -13.11
N TYR A 426 13.22 4.22 -14.08
CA TYR A 426 11.76 4.10 -14.09
C TYR A 426 11.29 2.89 -14.89
N LYS A 427 9.99 2.59 -14.77
CA LYS A 427 9.28 1.61 -15.61
C LYS A 427 7.87 2.10 -15.96
N LEU A 428 7.32 1.62 -17.06
CA LEU A 428 5.91 1.68 -17.40
C LEU A 428 5.16 0.77 -16.42
N ASP A 429 4.41 1.37 -15.50
CA ASP A 429 3.64 0.65 -14.48
C ASP A 429 2.22 0.35 -14.95
N LEU A 430 1.60 1.26 -15.72
CA LEU A 430 0.34 1.05 -16.43
C LEU A 430 0.49 1.40 -17.91
N GLY A 431 -0.20 0.64 -18.76
CA GLY A 431 -0.15 0.78 -20.20
C GLY A 431 0.65 -0.36 -20.83
N GLU A 432 0.56 -0.46 -22.15
CA GLU A 432 1.30 -1.46 -22.93
C GLU A 432 2.10 -0.72 -24.00
N LEU A 433 3.32 -1.20 -24.26
CA LEU A 433 4.09 -0.73 -25.40
C LEU A 433 3.41 -1.22 -26.70
N PRO A 434 3.46 -0.43 -27.78
CA PRO A 434 2.99 -0.92 -29.07
C PRO A 434 3.72 -2.19 -29.50
N GLU A 435 3.05 -3.01 -30.32
CA GLU A 435 3.64 -4.26 -30.81
C GLU A 435 5.02 -4.03 -31.46
N GLY A 436 6.00 -4.85 -31.05
CA GLY A 436 7.38 -4.77 -31.54
C GLY A 436 8.23 -3.65 -30.92
N VAL A 437 7.68 -2.84 -30.01
CA VAL A 437 8.42 -1.82 -29.25
C VAL A 437 8.85 -2.40 -27.90
N TYR A 438 10.15 -2.28 -27.59
CA TYR A 438 10.74 -2.74 -26.32
C TYR A 438 11.43 -1.62 -25.54
N ASP A 439 11.43 -0.40 -26.10
CA ASP A 439 11.97 0.77 -25.40
C ASP A 439 10.95 1.22 -24.36
N GLU A 440 11.27 0.95 -23.09
CA GLU A 440 10.49 1.37 -21.94
C GLU A 440 10.23 2.88 -21.94
N SER A 441 11.09 3.68 -22.57
CA SER A 441 10.99 5.14 -22.65
C SER A 441 10.02 5.62 -23.75
N TYR A 442 9.36 4.71 -24.49
CA TYR A 442 8.56 5.03 -25.68
C TYR A 442 7.58 6.19 -25.47
N TYR A 443 6.79 6.16 -24.40
CA TYR A 443 5.80 7.20 -24.14
C TYR A 443 6.43 8.49 -23.59
N PHE A 444 7.64 8.42 -23.05
CA PHE A 444 8.42 9.60 -22.65
C PHE A 444 9.23 10.21 -23.80
N ARG A 445 9.26 9.60 -24.99
CA ARG A 445 10.14 10.02 -26.09
C ARG A 445 10.02 11.51 -26.42
N ASP A 446 8.82 12.07 -26.45
CA ASP A 446 8.63 13.50 -26.77
C ASP A 446 9.23 14.40 -25.68
N LEU A 447 9.07 14.00 -24.41
CA LEU A 447 9.65 14.70 -23.26
C LEU A 447 11.19 14.59 -23.22
N LEU A 448 11.73 13.39 -23.47
CA LEU A 448 13.18 13.16 -23.55
C LEU A 448 13.81 13.88 -24.74
N ASN A 449 13.14 13.88 -25.90
CA ASN A 449 13.58 14.64 -27.07
C ASN A 449 13.63 16.13 -26.76
N PHE A 450 12.60 16.66 -26.07
CA PHE A 450 12.60 18.05 -25.64
C PHE A 450 13.84 18.39 -24.81
N PHE A 451 14.17 17.57 -23.80
CA PHE A 451 15.36 17.79 -22.99
C PHE A 451 16.67 17.72 -23.79
N ASN A 452 16.74 16.84 -24.81
CA ASN A 452 17.91 16.71 -25.66
C ASN A 452 18.10 17.88 -26.64
N THR A 453 17.02 18.52 -27.09
CA THR A 453 17.08 19.59 -28.09
C THR A 453 17.06 21.00 -27.49
N HIS A 454 16.57 21.14 -26.25
CA HIS A 454 16.45 22.43 -25.58
C HIS A 454 17.42 22.55 -24.41
N LYS A 455 18.04 23.72 -24.32
CA LYS A 455 18.92 24.03 -23.21
C LYS A 455 18.13 24.40 -21.96
N ASP A 456 17.06 25.17 -22.02
CA ASP A 456 16.29 25.61 -20.85
C ASP A 456 14.94 26.17 -21.32
N LEU A 457 14.15 26.77 -20.43
CA LEU A 457 12.84 27.38 -20.72
C LEU A 457 12.87 28.91 -20.51
N THR A 458 14.03 29.55 -20.71
CA THR A 458 14.14 31.01 -20.64
C THR A 458 13.49 31.70 -21.84
N ASP A 459 13.46 31.05 -23.01
CA ASP A 459 12.68 31.50 -24.17
C ASP A 459 11.18 31.18 -23.95
N PRO A 460 10.28 32.18 -24.04
CA PRO A 460 8.84 31.96 -23.93
C PRO A 460 8.27 30.92 -24.90
N LYS A 461 8.86 30.74 -26.09
CA LYS A 461 8.40 29.73 -27.07
C LYS A 461 8.69 28.32 -26.61
N ASP A 462 9.88 28.09 -26.07
CA ASP A 462 10.29 26.79 -25.52
C ASP A 462 9.41 26.43 -24.32
N TYR A 463 9.08 27.42 -23.48
CA TYR A 463 8.13 27.24 -22.38
C TYR A 463 6.71 26.89 -22.86
N GLU A 464 6.22 27.53 -23.92
CA GLU A 464 4.90 27.22 -24.50
C GLU A 464 4.87 25.81 -25.13
N GLU A 465 5.95 25.40 -25.80
CA GLU A 465 6.11 24.04 -26.33
C GLU A 465 6.14 23.01 -25.19
N PHE A 466 6.93 23.26 -24.14
CA PHE A 466 7.03 22.37 -23.00
C PHE A 466 5.70 22.21 -22.26
N SER A 467 4.93 23.29 -22.13
CA SER A 467 3.61 23.29 -21.48
C SER A 467 2.55 22.45 -22.23
N LYS A 468 2.82 22.05 -23.48
CA LYS A 468 2.01 21.10 -24.24
C LYS A 468 2.34 19.64 -23.92
N LEU A 469 3.50 19.38 -23.29
CA LEU A 469 3.95 18.05 -22.89
C LEU A 469 3.62 17.75 -21.42
N VAL A 470 3.61 18.77 -20.56
CA VAL A 470 3.46 18.63 -19.11
C VAL A 470 2.39 19.59 -18.61
N ASP A 471 1.54 19.12 -17.69
CA ASP A 471 0.69 20.02 -16.93
C ASP A 471 1.54 20.75 -15.88
N VAL A 472 1.86 22.01 -16.18
CA VAL A 472 2.78 22.83 -15.35
C VAL A 472 2.21 23.12 -13.96
N GLU A 473 0.89 23.16 -13.82
CA GLU A 473 0.24 23.34 -12.52
C GLU A 473 0.41 22.08 -11.66
N SER A 474 0.21 20.92 -12.27
CA SER A 474 0.45 19.63 -11.62
C SER A 474 1.89 19.46 -11.16
N ALA A 475 2.86 19.85 -12.01
CA ALA A 475 4.26 19.84 -11.64
C ALA A 475 4.56 20.80 -10.47
N ARG A 476 4.09 22.06 -10.55
CA ARG A 476 4.29 23.07 -9.51
C ARG A 476 3.81 22.56 -8.15
N ASP A 477 2.57 22.09 -8.08
CA ASP A 477 1.96 21.66 -6.83
C ASP A 477 2.65 20.41 -6.28
N TYR A 478 2.97 19.42 -7.13
CA TYR A 478 3.64 18.19 -6.71
C TYR A 478 4.99 18.47 -6.05
N PHE A 479 5.84 19.27 -6.70
CA PHE A 479 7.16 19.60 -6.17
C PHE A 479 7.07 20.48 -4.92
N ALA A 480 6.13 21.43 -4.89
CA ALA A 480 5.90 22.26 -3.72
C ALA A 480 5.51 21.41 -2.51
N ILE A 481 4.60 20.44 -2.68
CA ILE A 481 4.15 19.52 -1.63
C ILE A 481 5.31 18.65 -1.13
N GLN A 482 5.99 17.91 -2.03
CA GLN A 482 7.06 16.97 -1.66
C GLN A 482 8.22 17.67 -0.92
N MET A 483 8.59 18.87 -1.36
CA MET A 483 9.62 19.68 -0.72
C MET A 483 9.14 20.27 0.61
N TRP A 484 7.89 20.73 0.69
CA TRP A 484 7.36 21.28 1.93
C TRP A 484 7.32 20.21 3.03
N ILE A 485 6.83 19.01 2.73
CA ILE A 485 6.74 17.91 3.72
C ILE A 485 8.11 17.28 4.03
N ASN A 486 9.14 17.60 3.24
CA ASN A 486 10.48 17.01 3.34
C ASN A 486 10.46 15.47 3.17
N ASN A 487 9.90 14.97 2.07
CA ASN A 487 9.84 13.53 1.77
C ASN A 487 11.19 12.95 1.27
N LYS A 488 12.32 13.62 1.56
CA LYS A 488 13.60 13.44 0.86
C LYS A 488 14.30 12.09 1.04
N TRP A 489 13.78 11.23 1.92
CA TRP A 489 14.45 9.99 2.30
C TRP A 489 14.46 8.97 1.16
N ASP A 490 13.33 8.83 0.46
CA ASP A 490 13.21 8.01 -0.75
C ASP A 490 12.92 8.84 -2.01
N TRP A 491 12.39 10.05 -1.87
CA TRP A 491 12.14 10.97 -2.99
C TRP A 491 13.33 11.93 -3.19
N PRO A 492 13.74 12.29 -4.43
CA PRO A 492 13.10 11.96 -5.71
C PRO A 492 13.69 10.73 -6.41
N GLY A 493 14.62 9.99 -5.79
CA GLY A 493 15.19 8.78 -6.42
C GLY A 493 14.14 7.69 -6.66
N LYS A 494 13.13 7.64 -5.79
CA LYS A 494 11.93 6.81 -5.85
C LYS A 494 10.70 7.69 -5.63
N ASN A 495 9.54 7.05 -5.49
CA ASN A 495 8.30 7.69 -5.00
C ASN A 495 7.81 8.88 -5.83
N TRP A 496 8.10 8.86 -7.13
CA TRP A 496 7.46 9.71 -8.13
C TRP A 496 6.72 8.86 -9.16
N SER A 497 5.60 9.38 -9.63
CA SER A 497 4.84 8.78 -10.73
C SER A 497 4.22 9.87 -11.58
N MET A 498 4.15 9.60 -12.88
CA MET A 498 3.58 10.50 -13.87
C MET A 498 2.60 9.70 -14.73
N TRP A 499 1.44 10.27 -15.02
CA TRP A 499 0.45 9.66 -15.90
C TRP A 499 0.03 10.60 -17.02
N ARG A 500 -0.44 10.01 -18.12
CA ARG A 500 -1.14 10.73 -19.19
C ARG A 500 -2.09 9.81 -19.93
N THR A 501 -2.93 10.41 -20.76
CA THR A 501 -3.66 9.72 -21.83
C THR A 501 -2.85 9.79 -23.14
N THR A 502 -2.82 8.70 -23.91
CA THR A 502 -2.12 8.65 -25.21
C THR A 502 -3.02 9.04 -26.38
N LYS A 503 -4.33 9.08 -26.16
CA LYS A 503 -5.34 9.55 -27.11
C LYS A 503 -6.00 10.81 -26.59
N ILE A 504 -5.96 11.85 -27.42
CA ILE A 504 -6.57 13.14 -27.09
C ILE A 504 -8.08 13.05 -27.33
N SER A 505 -8.88 13.54 -26.38
CA SER A 505 -10.33 13.71 -26.52
C SER A 505 -10.70 15.16 -26.27
N GLU A 506 -11.21 15.84 -27.31
CA GLU A 506 -11.70 17.21 -27.18
C GLU A 506 -12.80 17.29 -26.11
N GLY A 507 -12.71 18.31 -25.25
CA GLY A 507 -13.70 18.55 -24.19
C GLY A 507 -13.43 17.85 -22.86
N ASN A 508 -12.47 16.93 -22.77
CA ASN A 508 -12.02 16.36 -21.49
C ASN A 508 -10.62 16.93 -21.14
N PRO A 509 -10.50 17.74 -20.06
CA PRO A 509 -9.24 18.39 -19.70
C PRO A 509 -8.13 17.43 -19.28
N TYR A 510 -8.44 16.16 -18.97
CA TYR A 510 -7.46 15.12 -18.61
C TYR A 510 -7.14 14.18 -19.77
N ALA A 511 -7.87 14.30 -20.89
CA ALA A 511 -7.61 13.59 -22.14
C ALA A 511 -6.82 14.46 -23.14
N ASP A 512 -5.81 15.19 -22.68
CA ASP A 512 -5.10 16.21 -23.46
C ASP A 512 -3.64 15.84 -23.81
N GLY A 513 -3.21 14.64 -23.45
CA GLY A 513 -1.86 14.14 -23.72
C GLY A 513 -0.76 14.64 -22.78
N ARG A 514 -1.07 15.54 -21.83
CA ARG A 514 -0.09 16.12 -20.91
C ARG A 514 0.24 15.19 -19.75
N TRP A 515 1.51 15.14 -19.37
CA TRP A 515 1.95 14.43 -18.16
C TRP A 515 1.53 15.16 -16.89
N ARG A 516 0.98 14.41 -15.93
CA ARG A 516 0.55 14.87 -14.60
C ARG A 516 1.16 14.03 -13.50
N PHE A 517 1.37 14.64 -12.34
CA PHE A 517 2.04 14.02 -11.20
C PHE A 517 1.07 13.36 -10.22
N ILE A 518 1.56 12.31 -9.56
CA ILE A 518 0.81 11.50 -8.61
C ILE A 518 1.54 11.45 -7.28
N LEU A 519 0.82 11.71 -6.19
CA LEU A 519 1.31 11.53 -4.83
C LEU A 519 1.03 10.11 -4.34
N TYR A 520 2.05 9.48 -3.76
CA TYR A 520 1.97 8.21 -3.03
C TYR A 520 3.24 8.04 -2.17
N ASP A 521 3.13 7.25 -1.10
CA ASP A 521 4.26 6.85 -0.25
C ASP A 521 4.97 8.07 0.37
N MET A 522 4.17 8.90 1.05
CA MET A 522 4.58 10.15 1.68
C MET A 522 4.88 10.02 3.18
N GLU A 523 5.00 8.82 3.74
CA GLU A 523 5.20 8.62 5.18
C GLU A 523 6.47 9.23 5.73
N PHE A 524 7.48 9.43 4.88
CA PHE A 524 8.73 10.05 5.27
C PHE A 524 8.63 11.57 5.44
N GLY A 525 7.53 12.19 5.01
CA GLY A 525 7.25 13.59 5.28
C GLY A 525 7.21 13.88 6.78
N GLY A 526 8.19 14.64 7.28
CA GLY A 526 8.32 15.01 8.70
C GLY A 526 8.52 13.84 9.67
N VAL A 527 8.95 12.67 9.20
CA VAL A 527 9.00 11.42 9.97
C VAL A 527 9.85 11.50 11.24
N SER A 528 10.91 12.30 11.23
CA SER A 528 11.83 12.51 12.36
C SER A 528 11.52 13.78 13.16
N GLY A 529 10.38 14.42 12.90
CA GLY A 529 9.88 15.59 13.61
C GLY A 529 10.77 16.83 13.47
N LYS A 530 11.21 17.39 14.61
CA LYS A 530 11.94 18.68 14.62
C LYS A 530 13.19 18.70 13.74
N GLY A 531 13.90 17.58 13.63
CA GLY A 531 15.11 17.50 12.81
C GLY A 531 14.82 17.74 11.33
N ASP A 532 13.69 17.24 10.85
CA ASP A 532 13.28 17.36 9.44
C ASP A 532 12.75 18.77 9.11
N ALA A 533 12.28 19.54 10.11
CA ALA A 533 11.65 20.84 9.88
C ALA A 533 12.60 21.88 9.27
N PHE A 534 13.89 21.79 9.56
CA PHE A 534 14.91 22.77 9.16
C PHE A 534 15.67 22.39 7.88
N VAL A 535 15.40 21.22 7.31
CA VAL A 535 16.08 20.77 6.09
C VAL A 535 15.66 21.62 4.91
N ASN A 536 16.62 22.16 4.15
CA ASN A 536 16.32 22.76 2.86
C ASN A 536 16.23 21.65 1.80
N THR A 537 15.02 21.16 1.55
CA THR A 537 14.77 20.05 0.62
C THR A 537 15.03 20.41 -0.86
N ILE A 538 15.16 21.69 -1.20
CA ILE A 538 15.56 22.13 -2.55
C ILE A 538 17.07 21.96 -2.72
N LYS A 539 17.85 22.30 -1.68
CA LYS A 539 19.31 22.22 -1.67
C LYS A 539 19.83 20.80 -1.37
N GLU A 540 19.15 20.11 -0.47
CA GLU A 540 19.56 18.82 0.09
C GLU A 540 18.51 17.77 -0.24
N ASP A 541 18.84 16.88 -1.17
CA ASP A 541 18.15 15.62 -1.35
C ASP A 541 19.14 14.46 -1.16
N ASN A 542 18.63 13.26 -0.87
CA ASN A 542 19.50 12.12 -0.57
C ASN A 542 20.10 11.45 -1.81
N TYR A 543 19.77 11.92 -3.01
CA TYR A 543 20.10 11.28 -4.28
C TYR A 543 21.06 12.09 -5.14
N LYS A 544 21.11 13.42 -4.99
CA LYS A 544 21.90 14.32 -5.83
C LYS A 544 22.93 15.12 -5.05
N PRO A 545 24.14 15.32 -5.61
CA PRO A 545 25.19 16.13 -4.98
C PRO A 545 24.83 17.61 -4.78
N TYR A 546 23.92 18.17 -5.58
CA TYR A 546 23.58 19.61 -5.59
C TYR A 546 22.08 19.92 -5.46
N GLY A 547 21.28 18.94 -5.03
CA GLY A 547 19.85 19.14 -4.77
C GLY A 547 18.96 19.15 -6.01
N MET A 548 17.73 19.62 -5.82
CA MET A 548 16.64 19.56 -6.80
C MET A 548 16.79 20.51 -7.97
N LEU A 549 17.63 21.54 -7.89
CA LEU A 549 17.93 22.45 -9.00
C LEU A 549 19.08 21.95 -9.88
N ASP A 550 19.69 20.81 -9.54
CA ASP A 550 20.74 20.21 -10.35
C ASP A 550 20.17 19.51 -11.58
N ARG A 551 20.63 19.96 -12.75
CA ARG A 551 20.27 19.41 -14.06
C ARG A 551 21.02 18.13 -14.42
N ASN A 552 22.08 17.79 -13.67
CA ASN A 552 22.83 16.57 -13.90
C ASN A 552 22.06 15.35 -13.36
N THR A 553 21.02 14.94 -14.09
CA THR A 553 20.17 13.82 -13.73
C THR A 553 19.52 13.21 -14.97
N ASP A 554 19.34 11.90 -14.94
CA ASP A 554 18.56 11.18 -15.94
C ASP A 554 17.10 10.95 -15.49
N ASN A 555 16.72 11.47 -14.32
CA ASN A 555 15.36 11.33 -13.79
C ASN A 555 14.42 12.31 -14.52
N PRO A 556 13.47 11.84 -15.36
CA PRO A 556 12.62 12.70 -16.16
C PRO A 556 11.70 13.57 -15.30
N ALA A 557 11.22 13.07 -14.16
CA ALA A 557 10.39 13.85 -13.24
C ALA A 557 11.16 15.06 -12.69
N VAL A 558 12.43 14.86 -12.32
CA VAL A 558 13.25 15.97 -11.82
C VAL A 558 13.65 16.90 -12.95
N LEU A 559 13.96 16.40 -14.16
CA LEU A 559 14.22 17.25 -15.32
C LEU A 559 13.04 18.16 -15.65
N VAL A 560 11.80 17.67 -15.54
CA VAL A 560 10.59 18.50 -15.68
C VAL A 560 10.66 19.71 -14.75
N PHE A 561 10.91 19.47 -13.46
CA PHE A 561 11.00 20.55 -12.48
C PHE A 561 12.13 21.52 -12.78
N VAL A 562 13.35 21.02 -13.04
CA VAL A 562 14.51 21.90 -13.19
C VAL A 562 14.41 22.76 -14.46
N TYR A 563 13.87 22.21 -15.56
CA TYR A 563 13.60 23.00 -16.77
C TYR A 563 12.55 24.07 -16.49
N LEU A 564 11.44 23.74 -15.83
CA LEU A 564 10.42 24.72 -15.43
C LEU A 564 11.00 25.85 -14.57
N MET A 565 11.88 25.55 -13.63
CA MET A 565 12.52 26.55 -12.76
C MET A 565 13.44 27.54 -13.49
N THR A 566 13.87 27.24 -14.72
CA THR A 566 14.64 28.21 -15.54
C THR A 566 13.76 29.34 -16.09
N ASN A 567 12.45 29.10 -16.26
CA ASN A 567 11.50 30.14 -16.64
C ASN A 567 11.19 31.02 -15.43
N GLU A 568 11.42 32.33 -15.54
CA GLU A 568 11.22 33.28 -14.44
C GLU A 568 9.77 33.31 -13.94
N GLY A 569 8.80 33.26 -14.86
CA GLY A 569 7.37 33.27 -14.53
C GLY A 569 6.96 32.04 -13.72
N PHE A 570 7.34 30.85 -14.17
CA PHE A 570 7.10 29.62 -13.42
C PHE A 570 7.84 29.61 -12.09
N ARG A 571 9.11 30.04 -12.05
CA ARG A 571 9.90 30.07 -10.81
C ARG A 571 9.24 30.93 -9.75
N GLU A 572 8.75 32.12 -10.11
CA GLU A 572 8.02 32.99 -9.19
C GLU A 572 6.66 32.39 -8.77
N ASP A 573 5.98 31.69 -9.67
CA ASP A 573 4.75 30.96 -9.34
C ASP A 573 5.00 29.80 -8.37
N PHE A 574 6.05 29.01 -8.59
CA PHE A 574 6.48 27.94 -7.69
C PHE A 574 6.85 28.46 -6.30
N LYS A 575 7.63 29.55 -6.22
CA LYS A 575 7.98 30.18 -4.93
C LYS A 575 6.72 30.61 -4.17
N LYS A 576 5.75 31.20 -4.86
CA LYS A 576 4.45 31.57 -4.27
C LYS A 576 3.66 30.35 -3.83
N ALA A 577 3.57 29.30 -4.64
CA ALA A 577 2.88 28.06 -4.29
C ALA A 577 3.49 27.43 -3.04
N LEU A 578 4.82 27.24 -2.99
CA LEU A 578 5.53 26.68 -1.85
C LEU A 578 5.33 27.49 -0.56
N LEU A 579 5.36 28.83 -0.65
CA LEU A 579 5.07 29.70 0.50
C LEU A 579 3.61 29.59 0.93
N SER A 580 2.67 29.60 -0.03
CA SER A 580 1.23 29.59 0.22
C SER A 580 0.77 28.31 0.95
N LEU A 581 1.49 27.19 0.80
CA LEU A 581 1.21 25.97 1.55
C LEU A 581 1.27 26.21 3.07
N SER A 582 2.19 27.05 3.56
CA SER A 582 2.27 27.44 4.97
C SER A 582 1.13 28.34 5.44
N GLU A 583 0.44 29.00 4.52
CA GLU A 583 -0.68 29.91 4.79
C GLU A 583 -2.04 29.23 4.61
N ASN A 584 -2.09 28.15 3.83
CA ASN A 584 -3.31 27.44 3.44
C ASN A 584 -3.30 25.98 3.96
N HIS A 585 -2.96 25.02 3.10
CA HIS A 585 -3.08 23.58 3.33
C HIS A 585 -2.33 23.10 4.58
N PHE A 586 -1.11 23.58 4.77
CA PHE A 586 -0.25 23.22 5.89
C PHE A 586 -0.16 24.30 6.99
N ARG A 587 -1.07 25.28 6.97
CA ARG A 587 -1.17 26.29 8.03
C ARG A 587 -1.34 25.61 9.38
N TYR A 588 -0.43 25.87 10.32
CA TYR A 588 -0.29 25.09 11.55
C TYR A 588 -1.61 24.83 12.31
N PRO A 589 -2.48 25.82 12.62
CA PRO A 589 -3.76 25.54 13.27
C PRO A 589 -4.65 24.56 12.50
N ARG A 590 -4.74 24.67 11.16
CA ARG A 590 -5.53 23.76 10.32
C ARG A 590 -4.91 22.37 10.27
N ALA A 591 -3.61 22.28 9.95
CA ALA A 591 -2.93 21.00 9.79
C ALA A 591 -2.84 20.22 11.12
N SER A 592 -2.60 20.91 12.23
CA SER A 592 -2.59 20.29 13.57
C SER A 592 -3.98 19.84 14.01
N GLU A 593 -5.06 20.55 13.66
CA GLU A 593 -6.44 20.11 13.90
C GLU A 593 -6.77 18.83 13.14
N VAL A 594 -6.41 18.76 11.85
CA VAL A 594 -6.55 17.52 11.06
C VAL A 594 -5.70 16.40 11.64
N LEU A 595 -4.47 16.67 12.06
CA LEU A 595 -3.60 15.67 12.68
C LEU A 595 -4.16 15.15 14.02
N ASN A 596 -4.75 16.04 14.82
CA ASN A 596 -5.49 15.65 16.04
C ASN A 596 -6.65 14.71 15.70
N TRP A 597 -7.41 15.03 14.66
CA TRP A 597 -8.50 14.17 14.18
C TRP A 597 -7.98 12.77 13.80
N PHE A 598 -6.88 12.67 13.03
CA PHE A 598 -6.26 11.37 12.72
C PHE A 598 -5.83 10.59 13.98
N ARG A 599 -5.20 11.26 14.96
CA ARG A 599 -4.86 10.63 16.24
C ARG A 599 -6.09 10.08 16.95
N ASP A 600 -7.17 10.84 16.97
CA ASP A 600 -8.39 10.47 17.70
C ASP A 600 -9.15 9.34 16.99
N VAL A 601 -9.05 9.25 15.66
CA VAL A 601 -9.58 8.13 14.86
C VAL A 601 -8.75 6.85 15.07
N TYR A 602 -7.42 6.92 15.02
CA TYR A 602 -6.58 5.72 15.01
C TYR A 602 -6.17 5.24 16.40
N SER A 603 -5.89 6.14 17.34
CA SER A 603 -5.33 5.75 18.64
C SER A 603 -6.18 4.83 19.51
N PRO A 604 -7.53 4.86 19.45
CA PRO A 604 -8.36 3.88 20.16
C PRO A 604 -8.13 2.44 19.69
N LEU A 605 -7.73 2.24 18.42
CA LEU A 605 -7.57 0.93 17.79
C LEU A 605 -6.18 0.30 17.99
N TYR A 606 -5.22 1.07 18.53
CA TYR A 606 -3.82 0.62 18.64
C TYR A 606 -3.61 -0.50 19.64
N ASP A 607 -4.28 -0.47 20.79
CA ASP A 607 -3.98 -1.40 21.87
C ASP A 607 -4.25 -2.85 21.44
N GLN A 608 -5.40 -3.12 20.81
CA GLN A 608 -5.70 -4.44 20.23
C GLN A 608 -4.76 -4.82 19.08
N PHE A 609 -4.38 -3.86 18.22
CA PHE A 609 -3.42 -4.11 17.14
C PHE A 609 -2.05 -4.57 17.68
N PHE A 610 -1.52 -3.93 18.73
CA PHE A 610 -0.24 -4.31 19.32
C PHE A 610 -0.31 -5.53 20.23
N GLU A 611 -1.48 -5.86 20.82
CA GLU A 611 -1.71 -7.16 21.48
C GLU A 611 -1.51 -8.32 20.50
N ARG A 612 -2.00 -8.19 19.27
CA ARG A 612 -1.78 -9.18 18.20
C ARG A 612 -0.32 -9.26 17.72
N TYR A 613 0.38 -8.12 17.70
CA TYR A 613 1.76 -8.03 17.21
C TYR A 613 2.70 -7.65 18.37
N PRO A 614 2.92 -8.55 19.35
CA PRO A 614 3.65 -8.21 20.56
C PRO A 614 5.10 -7.84 20.25
N GLY A 615 5.57 -6.75 20.87
CA GLY A 615 6.97 -6.30 20.76
C GLY A 615 7.30 -5.47 19.51
N THR A 616 6.36 -5.26 18.59
CA THR A 616 6.58 -4.40 17.40
C THR A 616 6.40 -2.91 17.69
N GLY A 617 5.60 -2.56 18.70
CA GLY A 617 5.29 -1.18 19.05
C GLY A 617 4.30 -1.05 20.20
N SER A 618 3.70 0.14 20.35
CA SER A 618 2.66 0.42 21.34
C SER A 618 1.88 1.68 20.94
N ARG A 619 0.70 1.88 21.55
CA ARG A 619 -0.06 3.13 21.44
C ARG A 619 0.79 4.34 21.85
N GLU A 620 1.53 4.23 22.95
CA GLU A 620 2.41 5.30 23.44
C GLU A 620 3.50 5.66 22.43
N ASN A 621 4.16 4.67 21.83
CA ASN A 621 5.18 4.92 20.80
C ASN A 621 4.57 5.52 19.52
N SER A 622 3.36 5.11 19.17
CA SER A 622 2.64 5.64 18.00
C SER A 622 2.22 7.10 18.18
N ILE A 623 1.96 7.53 19.43
CA ILE A 623 1.58 8.91 19.76
C ILE A 623 2.83 9.77 20.05
N ASN A 624 3.71 9.32 20.93
CA ASN A 624 4.78 10.10 21.54
C ASN A 624 6.20 9.63 21.16
N GLY A 625 6.33 8.59 20.34
CA GLY A 625 7.63 8.05 19.91
C GLY A 625 8.46 9.07 19.13
N GLY A 626 9.78 8.86 19.10
CA GLY A 626 10.73 9.76 18.44
C GLY A 626 10.86 9.58 16.93
N TYR A 627 10.05 8.71 16.32
CA TYR A 627 10.09 8.41 14.90
C TYR A 627 8.70 7.99 14.41
N ALA A 628 8.28 8.51 13.25
CA ALA A 628 7.03 8.15 12.57
C ALA A 628 5.77 8.19 13.47
N SER A 629 5.79 9.05 14.50
CA SER A 629 4.69 9.19 15.46
C SER A 629 3.86 10.44 15.17
N TYR A 630 2.67 10.50 15.76
CA TYR A 630 1.85 11.72 15.78
C TYR A 630 2.65 12.93 16.30
N LYS A 631 3.43 12.74 17.37
CA LYS A 631 4.25 13.81 17.96
C LYS A 631 5.33 14.31 17.01
N CYS A 632 5.96 13.44 16.22
CA CYS A 632 6.94 13.84 15.22
C CYS A 632 6.31 14.80 14.21
N ILE A 633 5.18 14.43 13.60
CA ILE A 633 4.49 15.29 12.63
C ILE A 633 4.04 16.61 13.28
N MET A 634 3.51 16.57 14.50
CA MET A 634 3.10 17.79 15.22
C MET A 634 4.28 18.75 15.42
N ASP A 635 5.41 18.23 15.91
CA ASP A 635 6.62 19.01 16.11
C ASP A 635 7.21 19.54 14.78
N PHE A 636 7.08 18.78 13.69
CA PHE A 636 7.48 19.19 12.35
C PHE A 636 6.62 20.36 11.84
N LEU A 637 5.30 20.22 11.87
CA LEU A 637 4.34 21.24 11.42
C LEU A 637 4.53 22.58 12.14
N LEU A 638 4.82 22.54 13.44
CA LEU A 638 5.04 23.74 14.26
C LEU A 638 6.22 24.59 13.77
N LEU A 639 7.26 23.94 13.24
CA LEU A 639 8.54 24.58 12.92
C LEU A 639 8.73 24.82 11.42
N ARG A 640 8.12 23.97 10.57
CA ARG A 640 8.42 23.92 9.12
C ARG A 640 8.19 25.25 8.41
N ALA A 641 7.10 25.95 8.72
CA ALA A 641 6.76 27.22 8.07
C ALA A 641 7.86 28.28 8.18
N GLY A 642 8.56 28.34 9.33
CA GLY A 642 9.66 29.29 9.55
C GLY A 642 10.90 28.99 8.69
N ASN A 643 10.97 27.81 8.08
CA ASN A 643 12.09 27.39 7.23
C ASN A 643 11.78 27.48 5.73
N ILE A 644 10.56 27.86 5.33
CA ILE A 644 10.22 27.97 3.90
C ILE A 644 10.91 29.17 3.26
N GLN A 645 10.91 30.34 3.91
CA GLN A 645 11.59 31.52 3.33
C GLN A 645 13.09 31.29 3.08
N PRO A 646 13.89 30.72 4.01
CA PRO A 646 15.26 30.34 3.73
C PRO A 646 15.45 29.39 2.53
N MET A 647 14.47 28.54 2.23
CA MET A 647 14.50 27.69 1.03
C MET A 647 14.30 28.52 -0.25
N LEU A 648 13.44 29.54 -0.22
CA LEU A 648 13.21 30.45 -1.34
C LEU A 648 14.42 31.36 -1.58
N ASP A 649 15.05 31.87 -0.51
CA ASP A 649 16.27 32.68 -0.60
C ASP A 649 17.39 31.90 -1.30
N TYR A 650 17.51 30.59 -1.03
CA TYR A 650 18.44 29.72 -1.73
C TYR A 650 18.13 29.59 -3.24
N VAL A 651 16.86 29.56 -3.64
CA VAL A 651 16.47 29.55 -5.06
C VAL A 651 16.96 30.82 -5.75
N ASP A 652 16.75 31.98 -5.11
CA ASP A 652 17.17 33.27 -5.66
C ASP A 652 18.70 33.35 -5.76
N ASP A 653 19.42 32.96 -4.72
CA ASP A 653 20.88 32.88 -4.73
C ASP A 653 21.41 31.94 -5.82
N TYR A 654 20.76 30.80 -6.03
CA TYR A 654 21.15 29.84 -7.05
C TYR A 654 21.06 30.46 -8.46
N PHE A 655 19.91 31.05 -8.81
CA PHE A 655 19.72 31.62 -10.15
C PHE A 655 20.54 32.90 -10.37
N ASN A 656 20.75 33.72 -9.33
CA ASN A 656 21.61 34.90 -9.41
C ASN A 656 23.08 34.57 -9.70
N ASN A 657 23.57 33.43 -9.20
CA ASN A 657 24.98 33.04 -9.33
C ASN A 657 25.27 32.10 -10.51
N HIS A 658 24.26 31.42 -11.08
CA HIS A 658 24.46 30.39 -12.10
C HIS A 658 23.80 30.67 -13.47
N TYR A 659 22.88 31.64 -13.57
CA TYR A 659 22.11 31.91 -14.80
C TYR A 659 22.25 33.35 -15.33
N HIS A 660 23.15 34.16 -14.75
CA HIS A 660 23.52 35.49 -15.24
C HIS A 660 24.88 35.50 -15.94
#